data_AF-A0A3M2SVM2-F1
#
_entry.id   AF-A0A3M2SVM2-F1
#
_cell.length_a   1.000
_cell.length_b   1.000
_cell.length_c   1.000
_cell.angle_alpha   90.00
_cell.angle_beta   90.00
_cell.angle_gamma   90.00
#
_symmetry.space_group_name_H-M   'P 1'
#
loop_
_entity.id
_entity.type
_entity.pdbx_description
1 polymer ?
#
loop_
_entity_poly.entity_id
_entity_poly.type
_entity_poly.pdbx_seq_one_letter_code
_entity_poly.pdbx_strand_id
1 'polypeptide(L)'
;MVPFIHSRGHLLRSFLDARLQDLNNATCRREDPSQKFIPSTRLFDIWSEARLEEFVHLARPGFDRGLIAQVRDKLLRTLSILVYISWSDWHLFGDTFLHHRNLHGEQSRLDDRIPYYNLGSLRAFLDDICADRFLAERWTFFPIVLEEGKTQQYSRDWRLPFVNPHPHTIGSGGYGLVTEEEIAEQQFFASSVLPRAPYQGKLRVARKRYATRMDFRQETDTLKSIRSNHLHHRNIVSYLSIVIVGTEYNLLSPLAEMDLERFLGNPPPAVQLPDLIGEARNVVGALGFLHGMLQTNHGPACCHNDLKPANILVFHEPDSTPVGTWKIADFGISVIAAPEEQPAASRDVTSTVTQNIHNDPPTVQKNPARNASTYQGPEVCHGGDIGRKSDVWSMGCILVRILALGIDGLMGLEELDNARGREDVGSYGYEHDYFHRGSPPCLNPHIKKWLDSLPSRALSDAPDASAKFLNELQALLFSMLAIPKRDRPAALAVFQRLNDIEQIVPRDVRVPGRRISSTPTSSAQSPAGSGSSPSTQTSSVYSQQQLNPVKSVVDAIMSGQMDDLSRLLYCGANVEESHEGDRPLLYAVKRTNTRAVEILYKHNSALDVESPGLGGETPLAIAAARGGSELVDFLIEKGAPVDGMSAGMTPLMHAARWGHDQTVETLLNQGANCQLYSSEGWTPLHYAVHELGGGDLLDLFVSRANMDKRVDLDVPTDSDEETPLIKLIKAHDGSQQWREKYAALIRGHANVNKQDAYGNSPLLVAMRDDHVELAEDLINRRAAALPPNFSHIPLSHNMQKLIDKAAKSTGQRRN
;
A
#
# COMPACT_ATOMS: atom_id res chain seq x y z
N MET A 1 16.79 -56.82 28.15
CA MET A 1 16.31 -55.68 27.32
C MET A 1 15.54 -54.64 28.11
N VAL A 2 14.57 -54.98 28.97
CA VAL A 2 13.71 -54.00 29.69
C VAL A 2 14.46 -52.85 30.42
N PRO A 3 15.58 -53.06 31.15
CA PRO A 3 16.25 -51.97 31.88
C PRO A 3 16.86 -50.88 30.96
N PHE A 4 17.32 -51.28 29.76
CA PHE A 4 17.97 -50.38 28.79
C PHE A 4 16.99 -49.43 28.08
N ILE A 5 15.71 -49.79 28.06
CA ILE A 5 14.64 -48.97 27.47
C ILE A 5 14.19 -47.91 28.48
N HIS A 6 14.08 -48.29 29.76
CA HIS A 6 13.74 -47.35 30.85
C HIS A 6 14.80 -46.26 31.04
N SER A 7 16.09 -46.60 31.01
CA SER A 7 17.16 -45.59 31.15
C SER A 7 17.20 -44.62 29.96
N ARG A 8 16.98 -45.09 28.73
CA ARG A 8 16.92 -44.23 27.53
C ARG A 8 15.71 -43.30 27.51
N GLY A 9 14.53 -43.79 27.91
CA GLY A 9 13.33 -42.94 28.02
C GLY A 9 13.53 -41.78 29.00
N HIS A 10 14.21 -42.03 30.13
CA HIS A 10 14.57 -40.99 31.10
C HIS A 10 15.57 -39.97 30.52
N LEU A 11 16.59 -40.42 29.79
CA LEU A 11 17.58 -39.54 29.15
C LEU A 11 16.94 -38.66 28.07
N LEU A 12 16.12 -39.24 27.17
CA LEU A 12 15.40 -38.48 26.16
C LEU A 12 14.46 -37.44 26.78
N ARG A 13 13.71 -37.82 27.83
CA ARG A 13 12.85 -36.88 28.55
C ARG A 13 13.66 -35.73 29.16
N SER A 14 14.75 -36.03 29.89
CA SER A 14 15.61 -35.01 30.48
C SER A 14 16.24 -34.07 29.43
N PHE A 15 16.59 -34.60 28.25
CA PHE A 15 17.08 -33.79 27.13
C PHE A 15 15.99 -32.85 26.60
N LEU A 16 14.78 -33.37 26.36
CA LEU A 16 13.65 -32.61 25.83
C LEU A 16 13.13 -31.55 26.83
N ASP A 17 13.08 -31.87 28.12
CA ASP A 17 12.73 -30.92 29.18
C ASP A 17 13.73 -29.73 29.19
N ALA A 18 15.02 -29.99 28.99
CA ALA A 18 16.03 -28.94 28.82
C ALA A 18 15.88 -28.17 27.49
N ARG A 19 15.43 -28.80 26.40
CA ARG A 19 15.08 -28.07 25.14
C ARG A 19 13.85 -27.19 25.33
N LEU A 20 12.84 -27.66 26.07
CA LEU A 20 11.64 -26.89 26.42
C LEU A 20 12.01 -25.67 27.29
N GLN A 21 12.93 -25.83 28.24
CA GLN A 21 13.45 -24.71 29.01
C GLN A 21 14.19 -23.69 28.13
N ASP A 22 15.02 -24.15 27.19
CA ASP A 22 15.71 -23.28 26.22
C ASP A 22 14.74 -22.55 25.28
N LEU A 23 13.67 -23.21 24.79
CA LEU A 23 12.63 -22.59 23.96
C LEU A 23 11.85 -21.51 24.73
N ASN A 24 11.44 -21.81 25.97
CA ASN A 24 10.83 -20.82 26.86
C ASN A 24 11.80 -19.66 27.19
N ASN A 25 13.10 -19.95 27.28
CA ASN A 25 14.12 -18.93 27.49
C ASN A 25 14.28 -18.02 26.26
N ALA A 26 14.16 -18.56 25.05
CA ALA A 26 14.21 -17.83 23.79
C ALA A 26 12.89 -17.10 23.42
N THR A 27 11.80 -17.33 24.14
CA THR A 27 10.51 -16.69 23.88
C THR A 27 10.52 -15.20 24.24
N CYS A 28 10.28 -14.35 23.24
CA CYS A 28 9.96 -12.93 23.38
C CYS A 28 8.55 -12.75 23.98
N ARG A 29 8.33 -11.65 24.72
CA ARG A 29 7.04 -11.29 25.36
C ARG A 29 6.43 -12.44 26.19
N ARG A 30 7.16 -12.93 27.20
CA ARG A 30 6.72 -14.04 28.07
C ARG A 30 5.46 -13.72 28.90
N GLU A 31 5.26 -12.45 29.24
CA GLU A 31 4.24 -11.96 30.17
C GLU A 31 2.83 -11.94 29.57
N ASP A 32 2.71 -11.84 28.25
CA ASP A 32 1.44 -11.92 27.53
C ASP A 32 1.42 -13.14 26.59
N PRO A 33 0.69 -14.22 26.94
CA PRO A 33 0.53 -15.39 26.08
C PRO A 33 -0.05 -15.08 24.69
N SER A 34 -0.73 -13.95 24.52
CA SER A 34 -1.26 -13.49 23.24
C SER A 34 -0.24 -12.78 22.35
N GLN A 35 1.02 -12.66 22.79
CA GLN A 35 2.10 -11.98 22.03
C GLN A 35 3.43 -12.75 22.02
N LYS A 36 3.45 -14.02 22.47
CA LYS A 36 4.65 -14.87 22.49
C LYS A 36 5.19 -15.16 21.09
N PHE A 37 6.51 -15.17 20.96
CA PHE A 37 7.20 -15.42 19.71
C PHE A 37 8.66 -15.93 19.93
N ILE A 38 9.22 -16.79 19.06
CA ILE A 38 10.60 -17.34 19.14
C ILE A 38 11.37 -17.16 17.82
N PRO A 39 12.45 -16.35 17.76
CA PRO A 39 13.22 -16.11 16.53
C PRO A 39 13.84 -17.37 15.90
N SER A 40 13.77 -17.49 14.56
CA SER A 40 14.42 -18.56 13.77
C SER A 40 15.89 -18.76 14.16
N THR A 41 16.64 -17.67 14.38
CA THR A 41 18.05 -17.71 14.82
C THR A 41 18.20 -18.44 16.17
N ARG A 42 17.31 -18.17 17.13
CA ARG A 42 17.28 -18.90 18.40
C ARG A 42 16.97 -20.38 18.21
N LEU A 43 16.11 -20.75 17.26
CA LEU A 43 15.87 -22.17 16.94
C LEU A 43 17.15 -22.84 16.42
N PHE A 44 17.91 -22.18 15.54
CA PHE A 44 19.19 -22.69 15.04
C PHE A 44 20.27 -22.81 16.13
N ASP A 45 20.27 -21.93 17.13
CA ASP A 45 21.15 -22.00 18.32
C ASP A 45 20.74 -23.16 19.25
N ILE A 46 19.43 -23.29 19.52
CA ILE A 46 18.85 -24.31 20.40
C ILE A 46 19.10 -25.71 19.83
N TRP A 47 18.97 -25.86 18.51
CA TRP A 47 19.10 -27.12 17.76
C TRP A 47 20.37 -27.17 16.93
N SER A 48 21.52 -26.93 17.56
CA SER A 48 22.83 -27.15 16.93
C SER A 48 22.97 -28.56 16.37
N GLU A 49 23.87 -28.75 15.39
CA GLU A 49 24.09 -30.04 14.73
C GLU A 49 24.38 -31.18 15.73
N ALA A 50 25.24 -30.94 16.73
CA ALA A 50 25.51 -31.87 17.81
C ALA A 50 24.29 -32.20 18.69
N ARG A 51 23.40 -31.23 18.95
CA ARG A 51 22.15 -31.47 19.69
C ARG A 51 21.11 -32.22 18.87
N LEU A 52 21.10 -32.03 17.54
CA LEU A 52 20.30 -32.84 16.63
C LEU A 52 20.83 -34.28 16.57
N GLU A 53 22.15 -34.49 16.53
CA GLU A 53 22.77 -35.83 16.66
C GLU A 53 22.36 -36.52 17.97
N GLU A 54 22.42 -35.80 19.09
CA GLU A 54 22.03 -36.33 20.41
C GLU A 54 20.55 -36.69 20.47
N PHE A 55 19.66 -35.77 20.09
CA PHE A 55 18.21 -36.01 20.00
C PHE A 55 17.89 -37.26 19.17
N VAL A 56 18.48 -37.34 17.98
CA VAL A 56 18.34 -38.45 17.05
C VAL A 56 18.81 -39.76 17.69
N HIS A 57 19.98 -39.78 18.32
CA HIS A 57 20.54 -40.99 18.93
C HIS A 57 19.68 -41.51 20.09
N LEU A 58 19.07 -40.60 20.84
CA LEU A 58 18.15 -40.90 21.94
C LEU A 58 16.77 -41.38 21.43
N ALA A 59 16.25 -40.78 20.35
CA ALA A 59 14.92 -41.10 19.79
C ALA A 59 14.92 -42.36 18.90
N ARG A 60 15.96 -42.59 18.09
CA ARG A 60 16.10 -43.77 17.21
C ARG A 60 17.56 -44.21 17.03
N PRO A 61 18.02 -45.27 17.72
CA PRO A 61 19.36 -45.81 17.52
C PRO A 61 19.54 -46.35 16.10
N GLY A 62 20.62 -45.93 15.42
CA GLY A 62 20.95 -46.36 14.04
C GLY A 62 20.49 -45.41 12.92
N PHE A 63 20.14 -44.18 13.24
CA PHE A 63 19.80 -43.13 12.27
C PHE A 63 21.00 -42.69 11.41
N ASP A 64 20.74 -42.33 10.16
CA ASP A 64 21.73 -41.84 9.21
C ASP A 64 22.10 -40.36 9.46
N ARG A 65 23.39 -40.08 9.66
CA ARG A 65 23.89 -38.69 9.83
C ARG A 65 23.57 -37.80 8.62
N GLY A 66 23.41 -38.36 7.41
CA GLY A 66 23.03 -37.62 6.22
C GLY A 66 21.70 -36.83 6.35
N LEU A 67 20.80 -37.27 7.23
CA LEU A 67 19.49 -36.63 7.43
C LEU A 67 19.52 -35.43 8.39
N ILE A 68 20.61 -35.18 9.12
CA ILE A 68 20.69 -34.08 10.10
C ILE A 68 20.54 -32.71 9.43
N ALA A 69 21.18 -32.53 8.27
CA ALA A 69 21.05 -31.32 7.46
C ALA A 69 19.59 -31.09 7.03
N GLN A 70 18.87 -32.14 6.64
CA GLN A 70 17.45 -32.05 6.26
C GLN A 70 16.56 -31.69 7.46
N VAL A 71 16.80 -32.24 8.66
CA VAL A 71 16.07 -31.86 9.88
C VAL A 71 16.32 -30.38 10.20
N ARG A 72 17.58 -29.95 10.16
CA ARG A 72 18.00 -28.59 10.49
C ARG A 72 17.44 -27.54 9.51
N ASP A 73 17.30 -27.90 8.23
CA ASP A 73 16.77 -27.03 7.17
C ASP A 73 15.23 -27.01 7.14
N LYS A 74 14.56 -28.17 7.21
CA LYS A 74 13.14 -28.31 6.83
C LYS A 74 12.18 -28.77 7.92
N LEU A 75 12.66 -29.11 9.11
CA LEU A 75 11.82 -29.64 10.20
C LEU A 75 12.11 -28.96 11.55
N LEU A 76 12.86 -27.86 11.58
CA LEU A 76 13.33 -27.23 12.80
C LEU A 76 12.18 -26.61 13.61
N ARG A 77 11.20 -26.01 12.94
CA ARG A 77 9.98 -25.46 13.56
C ARG A 77 9.08 -26.59 14.00
N THR A 78 8.86 -27.61 13.16
CA THR A 78 8.10 -28.83 13.49
C THR A 78 8.62 -29.45 14.78
N LEU A 79 9.93 -29.71 14.86
CA LEU A 79 10.61 -30.24 16.03
C LEU A 79 10.42 -29.34 17.26
N SER A 80 10.59 -28.02 17.10
CA SER A 80 10.46 -27.05 18.19
C SER A 80 9.02 -26.96 18.73
N ILE A 81 8.01 -26.96 17.86
CA ILE A 81 6.59 -26.97 18.25
C ILE A 81 6.27 -28.27 19.00
N LEU A 82 6.72 -29.42 18.50
CA LEU A 82 6.49 -30.72 19.15
C LEU A 82 7.10 -30.81 20.56
N VAL A 83 8.28 -30.21 20.78
CA VAL A 83 8.85 -30.03 22.12
C VAL A 83 8.00 -29.06 22.96
N TYR A 84 7.60 -27.92 22.39
CA TYR A 84 6.83 -26.90 23.09
C TYR A 84 5.46 -27.40 23.60
N ILE A 85 4.77 -28.20 22.77
CA ILE A 85 3.49 -28.84 23.15
C ILE A 85 3.67 -30.12 23.97
N SER A 86 4.91 -30.52 24.28
CA SER A 86 5.22 -31.70 25.09
C SER A 86 4.73 -33.03 24.48
N TRP A 87 4.90 -33.20 23.17
CA TRP A 87 4.58 -34.47 22.48
C TRP A 87 5.36 -35.64 23.08
N SER A 88 4.78 -36.85 23.07
CA SER A 88 5.33 -38.06 23.71
C SER A 88 5.98 -39.06 22.76
N ASP A 89 5.48 -39.19 21.53
CA ASP A 89 5.76 -40.35 20.67
C ASP A 89 6.98 -40.21 19.76
N TRP A 90 8.05 -39.65 20.32
CA TRP A 90 9.31 -39.33 19.62
C TRP A 90 9.94 -40.48 18.84
N HIS A 91 9.70 -41.73 19.26
CA HIS A 91 10.13 -42.92 18.53
C HIS A 91 9.54 -43.01 17.10
N LEU A 92 8.36 -42.42 16.87
CA LEU A 92 7.70 -42.33 15.57
C LEU A 92 8.15 -41.12 14.74
N PHE A 93 8.91 -40.17 15.29
CA PHE A 93 9.25 -38.90 14.61
C PHE A 93 9.83 -39.09 13.21
N GLY A 94 10.76 -40.05 13.07
CA GLY A 94 11.38 -40.36 11.79
C GLY A 94 10.38 -40.89 10.75
N ASP A 95 9.47 -41.77 11.14
CA ASP A 95 8.50 -42.35 10.19
C ASP A 95 7.34 -41.37 9.92
N THR A 96 7.01 -40.53 10.90
CA THR A 96 5.94 -39.52 10.83
C THR A 96 6.33 -38.27 10.05
N PHE A 97 7.56 -37.74 10.18
CA PHE A 97 7.94 -36.44 9.61
C PHE A 97 9.07 -36.50 8.56
N LEU A 98 10.02 -37.43 8.69
CA LEU A 98 11.14 -37.56 7.73
C LEU A 98 10.79 -38.47 6.55
N HIS A 99 10.28 -39.68 6.80
CA HIS A 99 10.04 -40.67 5.75
C HIS A 99 8.62 -40.63 5.17
N HIS A 100 7.69 -39.91 5.81
CA HIS A 100 6.31 -39.83 5.33
C HIS A 100 6.23 -39.17 3.95
N ARG A 101 5.48 -39.82 3.05
CA ARG A 101 5.14 -39.31 1.73
C ARG A 101 3.62 -39.33 1.54
N ASN A 102 3.09 -38.31 0.87
CA ASN A 102 1.68 -38.24 0.48
C ASN A 102 1.35 -39.26 -0.64
N LEU A 103 0.08 -39.29 -1.07
CA LEU A 103 -0.39 -40.15 -2.17
C LEU A 103 0.31 -39.87 -3.52
N HIS A 104 0.99 -38.73 -3.67
CA HIS A 104 1.76 -38.34 -4.85
C HIS A 104 3.27 -38.60 -4.69
N GLY A 105 3.70 -39.20 -3.57
CA GLY A 105 5.11 -39.53 -3.30
C GLY A 105 5.94 -38.38 -2.75
N GLU A 106 5.35 -37.22 -2.41
CA GLU A 106 6.06 -36.04 -1.92
C GLU A 106 6.14 -36.00 -0.39
N GLN A 107 7.20 -35.40 0.17
CA GLN A 107 7.25 -35.09 1.61
C GLN A 107 6.25 -33.96 1.93
N SER A 108 5.15 -34.32 2.59
CA SER A 108 4.03 -33.40 2.88
C SER A 108 4.07 -32.77 4.27
N ARG A 109 5.06 -33.11 5.10
CA ARG A 109 5.09 -32.76 6.53
C ARG A 109 6.29 -31.91 6.96
N LEU A 110 6.74 -31.06 6.06
CA LEU A 110 7.86 -30.13 6.25
C LEU A 110 7.37 -28.79 6.84
N ASP A 111 8.29 -27.96 7.33
CA ASP A 111 8.00 -26.67 7.96
C ASP A 111 7.22 -25.71 7.04
N ASP A 112 7.45 -25.73 5.73
CA ASP A 112 6.72 -24.93 4.73
C ASP A 112 5.22 -25.28 4.67
N ARG A 113 4.82 -26.47 5.12
CA ARG A 113 3.43 -26.93 5.14
C ARG A 113 2.67 -26.57 6.42
N ILE A 114 3.37 -26.19 7.49
CA ILE A 114 2.75 -25.87 8.80
C ILE A 114 1.62 -24.82 8.72
N PRO A 115 1.71 -23.73 7.93
CA PRO A 115 0.64 -22.74 7.84
C PRO A 115 -0.68 -23.30 7.31
N TYR A 116 -0.60 -24.32 6.45
CA TYR A 116 -1.75 -24.93 5.77
C TYR A 116 -2.41 -26.06 6.56
N TYR A 117 -1.81 -26.50 7.67
CA TYR A 117 -2.47 -27.47 8.54
C TYR A 117 -3.76 -26.93 9.14
N ASN A 118 -4.75 -27.81 9.17
CA ASN A 118 -5.97 -27.68 9.96
C ASN A 118 -6.05 -28.84 10.96
N LEU A 119 -6.98 -28.75 11.91
CA LEU A 119 -7.14 -29.73 12.98
C LEU A 119 -7.37 -31.18 12.46
N GLY A 120 -8.15 -31.34 11.38
CA GLY A 120 -8.37 -32.65 10.76
C GLY A 120 -7.10 -33.25 10.15
N SER A 121 -6.27 -32.42 9.50
CA SER A 121 -4.97 -32.86 8.96
C SER A 121 -3.96 -33.23 10.05
N LEU A 122 -3.94 -32.51 11.17
CA LEU A 122 -3.05 -32.81 12.30
C LEU A 122 -3.48 -34.09 13.03
N ARG A 123 -4.79 -34.29 13.26
CA ARG A 123 -5.35 -35.52 13.85
C ARG A 123 -5.05 -36.81 13.06
N ALA A 124 -4.61 -36.70 11.82
CA ALA A 124 -4.16 -37.86 11.03
C ALA A 124 -2.75 -38.37 11.45
N PHE A 125 -2.01 -37.62 12.28
CA PHE A 125 -0.66 -38.01 12.73
C PHE A 125 -0.23 -37.48 14.13
N LEU A 126 -1.09 -36.73 14.80
CA LEU A 126 -0.99 -36.33 16.22
C LEU A 126 -2.28 -36.77 16.93
N ASP A 127 -2.21 -37.04 18.23
CA ASP A 127 -3.41 -37.16 19.06
C ASP A 127 -4.19 -35.84 19.15
N ASP A 128 -5.44 -35.88 19.60
CA ASP A 128 -6.31 -34.69 19.69
C ASP A 128 -5.69 -33.54 20.48
N ILE A 129 -5.04 -33.83 21.61
CA ILE A 129 -4.48 -32.82 22.52
C ILE A 129 -3.26 -32.17 21.88
N CYS A 130 -2.37 -32.97 21.28
CA CYS A 130 -1.23 -32.46 20.53
C CYS A 130 -1.66 -31.72 19.26
N ALA A 131 -2.71 -32.17 18.56
CA ALA A 131 -3.23 -31.50 17.37
C ALA A 131 -3.79 -30.10 17.67
N ASP A 132 -4.61 -29.98 18.73
CA ASP A 132 -5.14 -28.69 19.19
C ASP A 132 -4.00 -27.75 19.64
N ARG A 133 -3.05 -28.25 20.43
CA ARG A 133 -1.90 -27.45 20.91
C ARG A 133 -0.95 -27.04 19.79
N PHE A 134 -0.67 -27.93 18.82
CA PHE A 134 0.16 -27.61 17.66
C PHE A 134 -0.48 -26.50 16.82
N LEU A 135 -1.79 -26.56 16.60
CA LEU A 135 -2.53 -25.57 15.82
C LEU A 135 -2.54 -24.18 16.48
N ALA A 136 -2.58 -24.14 17.81
CA ALA A 136 -2.49 -22.91 18.59
C ALA A 136 -1.07 -22.33 18.65
N GLU A 137 -0.05 -23.16 18.92
CA GLU A 137 1.32 -22.71 19.18
C GLU A 137 2.17 -22.51 17.93
N ARG A 138 1.78 -23.03 16.76
CA ARG A 138 2.60 -22.93 15.53
C ARG A 138 3.02 -21.50 15.21
N TRP A 139 2.15 -20.51 15.41
CA TRP A 139 2.43 -19.12 15.02
C TRP A 139 3.51 -18.46 15.87
N THR A 140 3.81 -19.00 17.06
CA THR A 140 4.97 -18.62 17.89
C THR A 140 6.31 -18.83 17.15
N PHE A 141 6.34 -19.62 16.07
CA PHE A 141 7.56 -20.02 15.34
C PHE A 141 7.60 -19.53 13.87
N PHE A 142 6.60 -18.76 13.41
CA PHE A 142 6.45 -18.39 12.00
C PHE A 142 6.72 -16.91 11.73
N PRO A 143 7.45 -16.59 10.65
CA PRO A 143 7.66 -15.22 10.21
C PRO A 143 6.37 -14.60 9.68
N ILE A 144 6.27 -13.27 9.74
CA ILE A 144 5.20 -12.50 9.11
C ILE A 144 5.55 -12.16 7.66
N VAL A 145 4.60 -12.20 6.73
CA VAL A 145 4.84 -11.61 5.40
C VAL A 145 4.64 -10.10 5.52
N LEU A 146 5.53 -9.30 4.95
CA LEU A 146 5.38 -7.86 4.82
C LEU A 146 5.12 -7.58 3.34
N GLU A 147 3.84 -7.61 3.01
CA GLU A 147 3.35 -7.32 1.68
C GLU A 147 2.48 -6.06 1.73
N GLU A 148 3.00 -5.02 1.09
CA GLU A 148 2.33 -3.74 0.93
C GLU A 148 1.17 -3.94 -0.06
N GLY A 149 -0.06 -3.70 0.40
CA GLY A 149 -1.29 -3.74 -0.42
C GLY A 149 -2.20 -4.93 -0.17
N LYS A 150 -1.67 -6.05 0.35
CA LYS A 150 -2.52 -7.14 0.83
C LYS A 150 -2.92 -6.89 2.28
N THR A 151 -4.19 -7.17 2.58
CA THR A 151 -4.67 -7.28 3.95
C THR A 151 -4.49 -8.73 4.39
N GLN A 152 -3.61 -8.95 5.36
CA GLN A 152 -3.38 -10.28 5.92
C GLN A 152 -4.34 -10.50 7.09
N GLN A 153 -5.05 -11.62 7.07
CA GLN A 153 -6.03 -11.96 8.09
C GLN A 153 -5.69 -13.31 8.71
N TYR A 154 -5.55 -13.31 10.04
CA TYR A 154 -5.15 -14.46 10.83
C TYR A 154 -6.14 -14.75 11.96
N SER A 155 -6.12 -15.98 12.49
CA SER A 155 -6.95 -16.36 13.63
C SER A 155 -6.55 -15.61 14.91
N ARG A 156 -7.39 -15.66 15.95
CA ARG A 156 -7.11 -15.08 17.28
C ARG A 156 -5.86 -15.67 17.95
N ASP A 157 -5.39 -16.80 17.46
CA ASP A 157 -4.25 -17.56 17.98
C ASP A 157 -2.92 -17.14 17.33
N TRP A 158 -2.97 -16.33 16.27
CA TRP A 158 -1.77 -15.78 15.62
C TRP A 158 -1.05 -14.75 16.51
N ARG A 159 0.27 -14.66 16.35
CA ARG A 159 1.16 -13.78 17.13
C ARG A 159 2.02 -12.94 16.18
N LEU A 160 2.13 -11.64 16.43
CA LEU A 160 3.01 -10.77 15.64
C LEU A 160 4.45 -10.88 16.17
N PRO A 161 5.48 -11.08 15.31
CA PRO A 161 6.84 -11.44 15.74
C PRO A 161 7.66 -10.23 16.22
N PHE A 162 7.12 -9.46 17.16
CA PHE A 162 7.79 -8.28 17.72
C PHE A 162 8.74 -8.65 18.86
N VAL A 163 9.96 -8.12 18.79
CA VAL A 163 11.07 -8.48 19.69
C VAL A 163 11.07 -7.63 20.97
N ASN A 164 10.67 -6.35 20.88
CA ASN A 164 10.67 -5.44 22.03
C ASN A 164 9.59 -5.86 23.06
N PRO A 165 9.92 -6.17 24.33
CA PRO A 165 8.90 -6.52 25.33
C PRO A 165 8.05 -5.34 25.79
N HIS A 166 8.60 -4.12 25.75
CA HIS A 166 7.96 -2.88 26.20
C HIS A 166 7.99 -1.87 25.04
N PRO A 167 7.08 -2.00 24.06
CA PRO A 167 7.08 -1.13 22.88
C PRO A 167 6.82 0.32 23.31
N HIS A 168 7.73 1.22 22.95
CA HIS A 168 7.60 2.63 23.29
C HIS A 168 6.38 3.19 22.56
N THR A 169 5.40 3.72 23.30
CA THR A 169 4.31 4.50 22.71
C THR A 169 4.93 5.74 22.10
N ILE A 170 5.13 5.71 20.79
CA ILE A 170 5.60 6.89 20.07
C ILE A 170 4.46 7.88 19.93
N GLY A 171 3.20 7.46 19.73
CA GLY A 171 2.14 8.40 19.37
C GLY A 171 0.70 7.99 19.55
N SER A 172 -0.21 8.97 19.35
CA SER A 172 -1.64 8.77 19.15
C SER A 172 -2.06 9.51 17.89
N GLY A 173 -2.09 8.80 16.77
CA GLY A 173 -2.40 9.40 15.47
C GLY A 173 -3.85 9.13 15.09
N GLY A 174 -4.60 10.18 14.76
CA GLY A 174 -6.00 10.06 14.30
C GLY A 174 -6.86 9.17 15.21
N TYR A 175 -7.15 7.96 14.73
CA TYR A 175 -7.98 6.97 15.41
C TYR A 175 -7.24 5.79 16.07
N GLY A 176 -5.91 5.88 16.29
CA GLY A 176 -5.15 4.75 16.83
C GLY A 176 -3.84 5.11 17.56
N LEU A 177 -3.43 4.20 18.44
CA LEU A 177 -2.16 4.28 19.18
C LEU A 177 -1.02 3.78 18.28
N VAL A 178 0.07 4.53 18.21
CA VAL A 178 1.26 4.19 17.45
C VAL A 178 2.40 3.83 18.40
N THR A 179 2.95 2.63 18.24
CA THR A 179 4.10 2.13 19.00
C THR A 179 5.29 1.87 18.09
N GLU A 180 6.50 2.10 18.59
CA GLU A 180 7.70 1.57 17.96
C GLU A 180 7.80 0.06 18.22
N GLU A 181 7.87 -0.72 17.14
CA GLU A 181 8.04 -2.16 17.17
C GLU A 181 9.30 -2.56 16.39
N GLU A 182 9.88 -3.70 16.74
CA GLU A 182 11.07 -4.26 16.09
C GLU A 182 10.81 -5.70 15.67
N ILE A 183 11.11 -6.04 14.42
CA ILE A 183 11.04 -7.40 13.86
C ILE A 183 12.46 -7.84 13.49
N ALA A 184 12.86 -9.05 13.91
CA ALA A 184 14.15 -9.61 13.50
C ALA A 184 14.17 -9.92 12.00
N GLU A 185 15.32 -9.77 11.33
CA GLU A 185 15.46 -10.02 9.88
C GLU A 185 14.92 -11.40 9.45
N GLN A 186 15.23 -12.46 10.21
CA GLN A 186 14.78 -13.83 9.89
C GLN A 186 13.33 -14.11 10.31
N GLN A 187 12.54 -13.06 10.57
CA GLN A 187 11.13 -13.09 11.02
C GLN A 187 10.16 -12.30 10.16
N PHE A 188 10.62 -11.78 9.03
CA PHE A 188 9.71 -11.34 7.99
C PHE A 188 10.13 -11.83 6.61
N PHE A 189 9.16 -11.88 5.69
CA PHE A 189 9.42 -11.98 4.26
C PHE A 189 8.87 -10.71 3.60
N ALA A 190 9.71 -9.91 2.95
CA ALA A 190 9.26 -8.77 2.14
C ALA A 190 8.97 -9.24 0.70
N SER A 191 7.80 -8.94 0.16
CA SER A 191 7.41 -9.48 -1.16
C SER A 191 8.09 -8.79 -2.36
N SER A 192 8.50 -7.53 -2.23
CA SER A 192 9.27 -6.81 -3.27
C SER A 192 9.92 -5.49 -2.82
N VAL A 193 9.27 -4.72 -1.94
CA VAL A 193 9.77 -3.40 -1.51
C VAL A 193 9.65 -3.22 0.00
N LEU A 194 10.79 -3.28 0.69
CA LEU A 194 11.01 -2.47 1.89
C LEU A 194 11.80 -1.22 1.46
N PRO A 195 11.57 -0.03 2.06
CA PRO A 195 12.43 1.13 1.84
C PRO A 195 13.90 0.76 2.08
N ARG A 196 14.83 1.33 1.30
CA ARG A 196 16.27 0.99 1.35
C ARG A 196 16.99 1.56 2.58
N ALA A 197 16.46 1.34 3.78
CA ALA A 197 17.22 1.52 5.01
C ALA A 197 18.22 0.35 5.15
N PRO A 198 19.45 0.60 5.64
CA PRO A 198 20.43 -0.44 5.89
C PRO A 198 20.02 -1.18 7.17
N TYR A 199 19.18 -2.20 7.02
CA TYR A 199 18.69 -2.99 8.15
C TYR A 199 19.85 -3.73 8.84
N GLN A 200 20.24 -3.26 10.02
CA GLN A 200 21.30 -3.84 10.84
C GLN A 200 20.80 -5.12 11.54
N GLY A 201 20.37 -6.12 10.75
CA GLY A 201 19.79 -7.40 11.21
C GLY A 201 18.37 -7.30 11.81
N LYS A 202 17.78 -6.11 11.82
CA LYS A 202 16.49 -5.78 12.45
C LYS A 202 15.73 -4.74 11.61
N LEU A 203 14.41 -4.90 11.52
CA LEU A 203 13.48 -3.97 10.90
C LEU A 203 12.69 -3.25 12.00
N ARG A 204 12.87 -1.92 12.11
CA ARG A 204 12.06 -1.05 12.98
C ARG A 204 10.83 -0.59 12.20
N VAL A 205 9.65 -0.74 12.79
CA VAL A 205 8.36 -0.33 12.19
C VAL A 205 7.56 0.51 13.17
N ALA A 206 6.78 1.44 12.66
CA ALA A 206 5.67 2.01 13.40
C ALA A 206 4.48 1.04 13.29
N ARG A 207 4.01 0.51 14.42
CA ARG A 207 2.76 -0.25 14.49
C ARG A 207 1.67 0.66 15.01
N LYS A 208 0.62 0.83 14.22
CA LYS A 208 -0.60 1.50 14.67
C LYS A 208 -1.70 0.48 14.98
N ARG A 209 -2.26 0.58 16.18
CA ARG A 209 -3.38 -0.23 16.70
C ARG A 209 -4.63 0.63 16.80
N TYR A 210 -5.76 0.11 16.37
CA TYR A 210 -7.04 0.83 16.36
C TYR A 210 -7.98 0.26 17.42
N ALA A 211 -8.73 1.14 18.10
CA ALA A 211 -9.69 0.74 19.13
C ALA A 211 -10.93 0.06 18.52
N THR A 212 -11.35 0.47 17.32
CA THR A 212 -12.50 -0.11 16.63
C THR A 212 -12.22 -0.48 15.17
N ARG A 213 -13.07 -1.33 14.60
CA ARG A 213 -13.04 -1.69 13.17
C ARG A 213 -13.41 -0.50 12.26
N MET A 214 -14.19 0.45 12.76
CA MET A 214 -14.63 1.64 12.02
C MET A 214 -13.44 2.56 11.77
N ASP A 215 -12.73 2.90 12.84
CA ASP A 215 -11.49 3.69 12.86
C ASP A 215 -10.45 3.14 11.87
N PHE A 216 -10.19 1.84 11.97
CA PHE A 216 -9.28 1.11 11.09
C PHE A 216 -9.69 1.14 9.62
N ARG A 217 -10.99 0.98 9.31
CA ARG A 217 -11.51 1.05 7.95
C ARG A 217 -11.37 2.45 7.37
N GLN A 218 -11.85 3.47 8.09
CA GLN A 218 -11.78 4.86 7.63
C GLN A 218 -10.35 5.27 7.24
N GLU A 219 -9.36 4.80 7.99
CA GLU A 219 -7.96 5.08 7.69
C GLU A 219 -7.40 4.21 6.55
N THR A 220 -7.56 2.89 6.64
CA THR A 220 -6.98 1.97 5.64
C THR A 220 -7.65 2.07 4.28
N ASP A 221 -8.94 2.39 4.21
CA ASP A 221 -9.64 2.62 2.94
C ASP A 221 -9.13 3.90 2.24
N THR A 222 -8.72 4.91 3.01
CA THR A 222 -8.10 6.11 2.43
C THR A 222 -6.65 5.85 1.99
N LEU A 223 -5.85 5.11 2.78
CA LEU A 223 -4.51 4.68 2.36
C LEU A 223 -4.53 3.75 1.13
N LYS A 224 -5.51 2.85 1.05
CA LYS A 224 -5.79 2.04 -0.16
C LYS A 224 -6.20 2.91 -1.34
N SER A 225 -7.00 3.95 -1.12
CA SER A 225 -7.42 4.89 -2.18
C SER A 225 -6.25 5.71 -2.74
N ILE A 226 -5.31 6.16 -1.89
CA ILE A 226 -4.06 6.78 -2.36
C ILE A 226 -3.29 5.79 -3.24
N ARG A 227 -3.14 4.56 -2.75
CA ARG A 227 -2.33 3.51 -3.40
C ARG A 227 -3.00 2.86 -4.62
N SER A 228 -4.32 2.96 -4.77
CA SER A 228 -5.03 2.54 -5.98
C SER A 228 -4.79 3.49 -7.15
N ASN A 229 -4.22 4.67 -6.90
CA ASN A 229 -3.77 5.54 -7.96
C ASN A 229 -2.45 5.02 -8.55
N HIS A 230 -2.39 4.89 -9.87
CA HIS A 230 -1.20 4.40 -10.57
C HIS A 230 0.00 5.36 -10.42
N LEU A 231 -0.23 6.65 -10.19
CA LEU A 231 0.81 7.64 -9.90
C LEU A 231 1.18 7.61 -8.41
N HIS A 232 2.40 7.18 -8.11
CA HIS A 232 2.92 7.14 -6.74
C HIS A 232 3.78 8.37 -6.45
N HIS A 233 3.55 9.05 -5.32
CA HIS A 233 4.37 10.20 -4.91
C HIS A 233 5.32 9.82 -3.76
N ARG A 234 6.63 9.81 -4.02
CA ARG A 234 7.68 9.37 -3.06
C ARG A 234 7.69 10.11 -1.71
N ASN A 235 7.15 11.33 -1.68
CA ASN A 235 7.02 12.17 -0.48
C ASN A 235 5.64 12.02 0.21
N ILE A 236 4.95 10.89 0.04
CA ILE A 236 3.81 10.45 0.85
C ILE A 236 4.22 9.16 1.56
N VAL A 237 3.87 9.01 2.84
CA VAL A 237 4.18 7.81 3.62
C VAL A 237 3.31 6.64 3.15
N SER A 238 3.94 5.53 2.76
CA SER A 238 3.23 4.27 2.53
C SER A 238 3.32 3.31 3.73
N TYR A 239 2.45 2.31 3.72
CA TYR A 239 2.37 1.25 4.72
C TYR A 239 3.02 -0.04 4.22
N LEU A 240 3.74 -0.72 5.11
CA LEU A 240 4.40 -1.99 4.83
C LEU A 240 3.43 -3.16 4.76
N SER A 241 2.42 -3.19 5.65
CA SER A 241 1.33 -4.16 5.57
C SER A 241 0.15 -3.82 6.47
N ILE A 242 -1.00 -4.38 6.14
CA ILE A 242 -2.22 -4.33 6.95
C ILE A 242 -2.45 -5.73 7.52
N VAL A 243 -2.54 -5.85 8.86
CA VAL A 243 -2.56 -7.15 9.54
C VAL A 243 -3.68 -7.21 10.58
N ILE A 244 -4.61 -8.14 10.36
CA ILE A 244 -5.77 -8.39 11.22
C ILE A 244 -5.53 -9.71 11.96
N VAL A 245 -5.45 -9.66 13.29
CA VAL A 245 -5.26 -10.84 14.16
C VAL A 245 -6.52 -10.99 15.00
N GLY A 246 -7.46 -11.82 14.55
CA GLY A 246 -8.74 -12.00 15.23
C GLY A 246 -9.59 -10.72 15.30
N THR A 247 -9.50 -9.99 16.41
CA THR A 247 -10.16 -8.68 16.62
C THR A 247 -9.16 -7.51 16.73
N GLU A 248 -7.85 -7.77 16.65
CA GLU A 248 -6.85 -6.72 16.56
C GLU A 248 -6.69 -6.23 15.13
N TYR A 249 -6.74 -4.91 14.94
CA TYR A 249 -6.48 -4.26 13.68
C TYR A 249 -5.13 -3.54 13.77
N ASN A 250 -4.20 -3.88 12.89
CA ASN A 250 -2.84 -3.35 12.88
C ASN A 250 -2.48 -2.81 11.50
N LEU A 251 -1.93 -1.60 11.47
CA LEU A 251 -1.23 -1.04 10.31
C LEU A 251 0.26 -0.97 10.64
N LEU A 252 1.11 -1.51 9.77
CA LEU A 252 2.57 -1.41 9.90
C LEU A 252 3.09 -0.46 8.85
N SER A 253 3.91 0.52 9.24
CA SER A 253 4.57 1.45 8.32
C SER A 253 6.07 1.59 8.66
N PRO A 254 6.90 2.13 7.75
CA PRO A 254 8.29 2.44 8.07
C PRO A 254 8.35 3.40 9.27
N LEU A 255 9.26 3.13 10.20
CA LEU A 255 9.48 4.04 11.32
C LEU A 255 10.25 5.28 10.83
N ALA A 256 9.66 6.46 10.98
CA ALA A 256 10.34 7.74 10.79
C ALA A 256 11.27 8.04 11.96
N GLU A 257 12.35 8.79 11.71
CA GLU A 257 13.28 9.18 12.77
C GLU A 257 12.70 10.29 13.65
N MET A 258 11.98 11.22 13.02
CA MET A 258 11.28 12.31 13.69
C MET A 258 10.17 12.87 12.80
N ASP A 259 9.33 13.72 13.37
CA ASP A 259 8.45 14.63 12.64
C ASP A 259 9.11 16.01 12.45
N LEU A 260 8.53 16.85 11.58
CA LEU A 260 9.08 18.18 11.27
C LEU A 260 8.99 19.15 12.46
N GLU A 261 8.10 18.95 13.43
CA GLU A 261 8.06 19.79 14.64
C GLU A 261 9.31 19.54 15.49
N ARG A 262 9.69 18.26 15.68
CA ARG A 262 10.94 17.86 16.33
C ARG A 262 12.18 18.32 15.56
N PHE A 263 12.16 18.21 14.23
CA PHE A 263 13.24 18.70 13.37
C PHE A 263 13.45 20.21 13.54
N LEU A 264 12.37 21.00 13.56
CA LEU A 264 12.45 22.46 13.73
C LEU A 264 12.96 22.84 15.13
N GLY A 265 12.63 22.07 16.16
CA GLY A 265 13.12 22.28 17.54
C GLY A 265 14.57 21.83 17.78
N ASN A 266 15.08 20.86 17.04
CA ASN A 266 16.46 20.37 17.17
C ASN A 266 17.02 19.87 15.82
N PRO A 267 17.35 20.78 14.89
CA PRO A 267 17.78 20.42 13.54
C PRO A 267 19.19 19.79 13.53
N PRO A 268 19.47 18.88 12.59
CA PRO A 268 20.81 18.29 12.41
C PRO A 268 21.91 19.35 12.17
N PRO A 269 23.17 19.04 12.51
CA PRO A 269 24.28 19.93 12.21
C PRO A 269 24.47 20.11 10.69
N ALA A 270 24.90 21.30 10.28
CA ALA A 270 25.25 21.65 8.89
C ALA A 270 24.11 21.60 7.85
N VAL A 271 22.85 21.76 8.27
CA VAL A 271 21.72 22.07 7.36
C VAL A 271 22.03 23.31 6.50
N GLN A 272 21.64 23.27 5.22
CA GLN A 272 21.75 24.38 4.27
C GLN A 272 20.36 24.90 3.86
N LEU A 273 20.26 26.19 3.54
CA LEU A 273 19.01 26.81 3.07
C LEU A 273 18.47 26.17 1.75
N PRO A 274 19.28 25.83 0.74
CA PRO A 274 18.81 25.15 -0.46
C PRO A 274 18.14 23.80 -0.17
N ASP A 275 18.72 22.99 0.74
CA ASP A 275 18.18 21.67 1.09
C ASP A 275 16.79 21.78 1.75
N LEU A 276 16.62 22.75 2.66
CA LEU A 276 15.33 23.04 3.31
C LEU A 276 14.26 23.49 2.30
N ILE A 277 14.64 24.26 1.27
CA ILE A 277 13.73 24.71 0.22
C ILE A 277 13.39 23.55 -0.72
N GLY A 278 14.35 22.70 -1.08
CA GLY A 278 14.14 21.52 -1.90
C GLY A 278 13.14 20.54 -1.27
N GLU A 279 13.30 20.22 0.02
CA GLU A 279 12.35 19.35 0.71
C GLU A 279 11.00 20.02 0.99
N ALA A 280 10.97 21.32 1.31
CA ALA A 280 9.71 22.06 1.37
C ALA A 280 8.97 22.02 0.03
N ARG A 281 9.66 22.21 -1.10
CA ARG A 281 9.09 22.06 -2.45
C ARG A 281 8.58 20.65 -2.68
N ASN A 282 9.34 19.61 -2.31
CA ASN A 282 8.92 18.22 -2.47
C ASN A 282 7.63 17.92 -1.67
N VAL A 283 7.48 18.48 -0.47
CA VAL A 283 6.23 18.40 0.33
C VAL A 283 5.09 19.18 -0.33
N VAL A 284 5.32 20.38 -0.88
CA VAL A 284 4.29 21.10 -1.66
C VAL A 284 3.90 20.33 -2.93
N GLY A 285 4.83 19.61 -3.56
CA GLY A 285 4.56 18.71 -4.68
C GLY A 285 3.63 17.57 -4.28
N ALA A 286 3.89 16.93 -3.13
CA ALA A 286 3.01 15.91 -2.56
C ALA A 286 1.60 16.46 -2.26
N LEU A 287 1.51 17.67 -1.69
CA LEU A 287 0.23 18.34 -1.44
C LEU A 287 -0.51 18.68 -2.75
N GLY A 288 0.22 19.11 -3.79
CA GLY A 288 -0.31 19.34 -5.13
C GLY A 288 -0.83 18.07 -5.80
N PHE A 289 -0.13 16.95 -5.61
CA PHE A 289 -0.57 15.63 -6.03
C PHE A 289 -1.90 15.25 -5.34
N LEU A 290 -1.95 15.29 -4.00
CA LEU A 290 -3.18 15.03 -3.22
C LEU A 290 -4.35 15.95 -3.63
N HIS A 291 -4.08 17.22 -3.90
CA HIS A 291 -5.09 18.21 -4.27
C HIS A 291 -5.62 18.10 -5.71
N GLY A 292 -4.83 17.61 -6.66
CA GLY A 292 -5.13 17.80 -8.09
C GLY A 292 -4.88 16.61 -9.00
N MET A 293 -4.03 15.66 -8.60
CA MET A 293 -3.62 14.52 -9.43
C MET A 293 -4.09 13.18 -8.86
N LEU A 294 -4.41 13.12 -7.56
CA LEU A 294 -5.07 11.96 -6.97
C LEU A 294 -6.54 11.89 -7.45
N GLN A 295 -6.79 11.03 -8.42
CA GLN A 295 -8.14 10.58 -8.78
C GLN A 295 -8.55 9.47 -7.80
N THR A 296 -9.74 9.56 -7.20
CA THR A 296 -10.32 8.52 -6.35
C THR A 296 -11.77 8.24 -6.76
N ASN A 297 -12.24 7.01 -6.51
CA ASN A 297 -13.56 6.54 -6.94
C ASN A 297 -14.76 7.21 -6.21
N HIS A 298 -14.50 8.08 -5.23
CA HIS A 298 -15.52 8.64 -4.33
C HIS A 298 -15.59 10.18 -4.35
N GLY A 299 -15.02 10.83 -5.37
CA GLY A 299 -15.11 12.28 -5.58
C GLY A 299 -13.78 13.00 -5.38
N PRO A 300 -13.77 14.31 -5.05
CA PRO A 300 -12.53 15.07 -4.94
C PRO A 300 -11.65 14.50 -3.82
N ALA A 301 -10.42 14.12 -4.19
CA ALA A 301 -9.39 13.69 -3.25
C ALA A 301 -9.26 14.66 -2.07
N CYS A 302 -9.03 14.03 -0.90
CA CYS A 302 -9.13 14.58 0.42
C CYS A 302 -8.46 15.96 0.54
N CYS A 303 -9.24 16.94 0.99
CA CYS A 303 -8.65 18.10 1.65
C CYS A 303 -8.03 17.59 2.96
N HIS A 304 -6.77 17.95 3.25
CA HIS A 304 -6.43 18.04 4.66
C HIS A 304 -7.33 19.16 5.24
N ASN A 305 -7.54 19.13 6.55
CA ASN A 305 -8.27 20.18 7.25
C ASN A 305 -7.43 20.78 8.39
N ASP A 306 -6.19 20.29 8.54
CA ASP A 306 -5.35 20.51 9.71
C ASP A 306 -3.88 20.05 9.48
N LEU A 307 -3.24 20.52 8.40
CA LEU A 307 -1.82 20.19 8.11
C LEU A 307 -0.89 20.88 9.11
N LYS A 308 -0.01 20.10 9.77
CA LYS A 308 0.93 20.55 10.81
C LYS A 308 2.33 19.99 10.54
N PRO A 309 3.41 20.58 11.09
CA PRO A 309 4.74 19.98 11.05
C PRO A 309 4.77 18.55 11.59
N ALA A 310 4.01 18.25 12.65
CA ALA A 310 3.88 16.90 13.20
C ALA A 310 3.33 15.85 12.21
N ASN A 311 2.71 16.27 11.08
CA ASN A 311 2.20 15.39 10.02
C ASN A 311 3.20 15.21 8.86
N ILE A 312 4.37 15.84 8.92
CA ILE A 312 5.45 15.70 7.94
C ILE A 312 6.56 14.91 8.64
N LEU A 313 6.81 13.69 8.18
CA LEU A 313 7.78 12.78 8.77
C LEU A 313 9.12 12.84 8.02
N VAL A 314 10.21 12.76 8.77
CA VAL A 314 11.59 12.85 8.28
C VAL A 314 12.24 11.46 8.31
N PHE A 315 12.88 11.09 7.20
CA PHE A 315 13.58 9.83 7.01
C PHE A 315 14.98 10.09 6.44
N HIS A 316 16.04 9.62 7.08
CA HIS A 316 17.39 9.71 6.53
C HIS A 316 17.75 8.40 5.80
N GLU A 317 17.57 8.42 4.48
CA GLU A 317 18.03 7.36 3.58
C GLU A 317 19.57 7.46 3.39
N PRO A 318 20.31 6.38 3.08
CA PRO A 318 21.78 6.38 3.07
C PRO A 318 22.45 7.48 2.23
N ASP A 319 21.80 7.90 1.14
CA ASP A 319 22.28 8.92 0.21
C ASP A 319 21.61 10.29 0.41
N SER A 320 20.86 10.49 1.51
CA SER A 320 20.15 11.73 1.79
C SER A 320 21.04 12.84 2.39
N THR A 321 20.64 14.08 2.18
CA THR A 321 21.26 15.26 2.78
C THR A 321 20.96 15.33 4.29
N PRO A 322 21.65 16.19 5.08
CA PRO A 322 21.40 16.31 6.53
C PRO A 322 19.96 16.64 6.92
N VAL A 323 19.14 17.21 6.01
CA VAL A 323 17.71 17.48 6.26
C VAL A 323 16.82 16.23 6.17
N GLY A 324 17.31 15.13 5.59
CA GLY A 324 16.54 13.91 5.30
C GLY A 324 15.50 14.10 4.19
N THR A 325 14.74 13.05 3.90
CA THR A 325 13.58 13.10 2.98
C THR A 325 12.30 13.32 3.77
N TRP A 326 11.54 14.37 3.44
CA TRP A 326 10.29 14.73 4.12
C TRP A 326 9.08 14.11 3.42
N LYS A 327 8.21 13.43 4.16
CA LYS A 327 7.04 12.73 3.59
C LYS A 327 5.77 13.08 4.37
N ILE A 328 4.68 13.38 3.68
CA ILE A 328 3.37 13.61 4.29
C ILE A 328 2.83 12.28 4.85
N ALA A 329 2.64 12.24 6.17
CA ALA A 329 1.94 11.16 6.86
C ALA A 329 0.44 11.45 6.83
N ASP A 330 -0.20 11.09 5.72
CA ASP A 330 -1.63 11.34 5.53
C ASP A 330 -2.49 10.33 6.33
N PHE A 331 -3.74 10.73 6.61
CA PHE A 331 -4.74 9.96 7.36
C PHE A 331 -4.23 9.41 8.69
N GLY A 332 -3.81 10.31 9.58
CA GLY A 332 -3.72 10.01 11.00
C GLY A 332 -2.52 9.16 11.42
N ILE A 333 -1.48 8.97 10.60
CA ILE A 333 -0.24 8.31 11.04
C ILE A 333 0.56 9.18 12.06
N SER A 334 0.11 10.40 12.32
CA SER A 334 0.87 11.49 12.95
C SER A 334 0.59 11.71 14.44
N VAL A 335 1.62 11.54 15.26
CA VAL A 335 2.18 12.48 16.26
C VAL A 335 3.14 11.68 17.12
N ILE A 336 4.44 11.97 17.13
CA ILE A 336 5.35 11.37 18.11
C ILE A 336 5.33 12.25 19.38
N ALA A 337 4.71 11.78 20.47
CA ALA A 337 4.56 12.51 21.72
C ALA A 337 5.88 12.70 22.48
N ALA A 338 6.00 13.84 23.16
CA ALA A 338 7.09 14.14 24.09
C ALA A 338 7.02 13.21 25.33
N PRO A 339 8.15 12.97 26.03
CA PRO A 339 8.14 12.12 27.23
C PRO A 339 7.23 12.70 28.32
N GLU A 340 6.61 11.81 29.10
CA GLU A 340 5.69 12.15 30.18
C GLU A 340 6.33 13.12 31.18
N GLU A 341 5.70 14.29 31.38
CA GLU A 341 6.00 15.12 32.54
C GLU A 341 5.52 14.41 33.81
N GLN A 342 6.35 14.47 34.85
CA GLN A 342 6.10 13.80 36.13
C GLN A 342 4.79 14.29 36.78
N PRO A 343 4.05 13.42 37.50
CA PRO A 343 2.74 13.76 38.04
C PRO A 343 2.83 14.87 39.10
N ALA A 344 2.35 16.06 38.75
CA ALA A 344 2.15 17.16 39.69
C ALA A 344 1.04 16.80 40.70
N ALA A 345 1.33 17.00 41.98
CA ALA A 345 0.56 16.50 43.10
C ALA A 345 -0.90 17.00 43.18
N SER A 346 -1.80 16.03 43.41
CA SER A 346 -3.00 16.11 44.26
C SER A 346 -3.73 17.46 44.41
N ARG A 347 -4.89 17.59 43.74
CA ARG A 347 -6.05 18.33 44.27
C ARG A 347 -7.38 17.60 44.01
N ASP A 348 -7.59 16.67 44.93
CA ASP A 348 -8.83 16.26 45.59
C ASP A 348 -10.19 16.95 45.29
N VAL A 349 -11.24 16.16 45.57
CA VAL A 349 -12.61 16.53 46.04
C VAL A 349 -13.76 16.76 45.01
N THR A 350 -14.59 15.69 44.90
CA THR A 350 -16.07 15.65 44.67
C THR A 350 -16.65 16.03 43.28
N SER A 351 -17.77 15.44 42.79
CA SER A 351 -18.76 14.52 43.40
C SER A 351 -19.54 13.67 42.36
N THR A 352 -19.70 12.38 42.68
CA THR A 352 -20.91 11.51 42.60
C THR A 352 -22.01 11.63 41.51
N VAL A 353 -22.45 10.43 41.06
CA VAL A 353 -23.83 9.99 40.65
C VAL A 353 -24.12 9.74 39.14
N THR A 354 -23.92 8.48 38.75
CA THR A 354 -24.92 7.49 38.26
C THR A 354 -25.98 7.86 37.20
N GLN A 355 -25.90 7.17 36.04
CA GLN A 355 -26.97 6.64 35.16
C GLN A 355 -28.21 7.51 34.80
N ASN A 356 -28.50 7.63 33.50
CA ASN A 356 -29.52 6.75 32.89
C ASN A 356 -29.59 6.78 31.34
N ILE A 357 -30.21 5.71 30.81
CA ILE A 357 -30.49 5.45 29.40
C ILE A 357 -31.81 6.12 29.00
N HIS A 358 -31.89 6.79 27.84
CA HIS A 358 -33.11 6.84 27.03
C HIS A 358 -32.81 7.04 25.53
N ASN A 359 -33.66 6.45 24.69
CA ASN A 359 -33.58 6.51 23.22
C ASN A 359 -34.31 7.75 22.70
N ASP A 360 -33.72 8.45 21.74
CA ASP A 360 -34.43 9.32 20.79
C ASP A 360 -33.67 9.35 19.45
N PRO A 361 -34.34 9.61 18.31
CA PRO A 361 -33.74 9.52 16.97
C PRO A 361 -32.73 10.65 16.70
N PRO A 362 -31.80 10.48 15.75
CA PRO A 362 -30.68 11.40 15.55
C PRO A 362 -31.12 12.73 14.95
N THR A 363 -31.48 13.68 15.82
CA THR A 363 -31.44 15.10 15.46
C THR A 363 -30.00 15.50 15.20
N VAL A 364 -29.77 16.23 14.09
CA VAL A 364 -28.45 16.70 13.67
C VAL A 364 -27.97 17.79 14.64
N GLN A 365 -27.37 17.38 15.76
CA GLN A 365 -26.63 18.28 16.63
C GLN A 365 -25.27 18.58 16.00
N LYS A 366 -25.09 19.86 15.65
CA LYS A 366 -23.79 20.41 15.29
C LYS A 366 -22.83 20.15 16.45
N ASN A 367 -21.75 19.43 16.19
CA ASN A 367 -20.71 19.20 17.20
C ASN A 367 -20.17 20.56 17.71
N PRO A 368 -19.91 20.71 19.03
CA PRO A 368 -19.35 21.93 19.58
C PRO A 368 -17.94 22.16 19.01
N ALA A 369 -17.47 23.41 19.11
CA ALA A 369 -16.28 23.91 18.43
C ALA A 369 -15.08 22.94 18.46
N ARG A 370 -14.59 22.55 17.27
CA ARG A 370 -13.28 21.92 17.13
C ARG A 370 -12.23 22.91 17.64
N ASN A 371 -11.44 22.51 18.64
CA ASN A 371 -10.30 23.30 19.12
C ASN A 371 -9.41 23.68 17.92
N ALA A 372 -9.24 24.98 17.68
CA ALA A 372 -8.46 25.45 16.54
C ALA A 372 -6.96 25.17 16.74
N SER A 373 -6.26 24.89 15.65
CA SER A 373 -4.80 24.63 15.67
C SER A 373 -4.03 25.80 15.09
N THR A 374 -2.86 26.09 15.67
CA THR A 374 -1.92 27.17 15.33
C THR A 374 -1.73 27.44 13.82
N TYR A 375 -1.81 26.39 13.00
CA TYR A 375 -1.58 26.40 11.54
C TYR A 375 -2.85 26.51 10.69
N GLN A 376 -4.04 26.55 11.29
CA GLN A 376 -5.30 26.60 10.54
C GLN A 376 -5.56 27.95 9.88
N GLY A 377 -6.34 27.92 8.79
CA GLY A 377 -6.76 29.11 8.07
C GLY A 377 -7.84 29.92 8.83
N PRO A 378 -7.88 31.26 8.68
CA PRO A 378 -8.87 32.12 9.32
C PRO A 378 -10.33 31.67 9.19
N GLU A 379 -10.68 31.01 8.08
CA GLU A 379 -12.01 30.48 7.83
C GLU A 379 -12.48 29.44 8.86
N VAL A 380 -11.57 28.69 9.48
CA VAL A 380 -11.91 27.60 10.42
C VAL A 380 -12.56 28.15 11.68
N CYS A 381 -11.97 29.21 12.26
CA CYS A 381 -12.48 29.87 13.47
C CYS A 381 -13.79 30.65 13.23
N HIS A 382 -14.16 30.87 11.96
CA HIS A 382 -15.33 31.66 11.57
C HIS A 382 -16.44 30.83 10.89
N GLY A 383 -16.32 29.50 10.89
CA GLY A 383 -17.32 28.58 10.33
C GLY A 383 -17.46 28.64 8.81
N GLY A 384 -16.43 29.11 8.09
CA GLY A 384 -16.40 29.12 6.63
C GLY A 384 -15.98 27.76 6.05
N ASP A 385 -16.27 27.55 4.77
CA ASP A 385 -15.90 26.31 4.07
C ASP A 385 -14.39 26.05 4.16
N ILE A 386 -13.99 24.87 4.62
CA ILE A 386 -12.60 24.39 4.64
C ILE A 386 -12.29 23.68 3.31
N GLY A 387 -11.02 23.61 2.88
CA GLY A 387 -10.63 22.80 1.73
C GLY A 387 -9.20 23.08 1.24
N ARG A 388 -8.86 22.68 0.02
CA ARG A 388 -7.50 22.77 -0.56
C ARG A 388 -6.75 24.09 -0.33
N LYS A 389 -7.42 25.25 -0.41
CA LYS A 389 -6.80 26.57 -0.14
C LYS A 389 -6.55 26.87 1.35
N SER A 390 -7.15 26.09 2.25
CA SER A 390 -6.87 26.08 3.69
C SER A 390 -5.54 25.36 3.97
N ASP A 391 -5.25 24.26 3.27
CA ASP A 391 -3.95 23.56 3.38
C ASP A 391 -2.80 24.40 2.85
N VAL A 392 -3.02 25.18 1.79
CA VAL A 392 -2.02 26.13 1.27
C VAL A 392 -1.67 27.21 2.31
N TRP A 393 -2.64 27.65 3.12
CA TRP A 393 -2.37 28.53 4.26
C TRP A 393 -1.54 27.82 5.32
N SER A 394 -1.91 26.60 5.71
CA SER A 394 -1.19 25.82 6.72
C SER A 394 0.25 25.53 6.28
N MET A 395 0.46 25.13 5.02
CA MET A 395 1.79 24.98 4.44
C MET A 395 2.56 26.30 4.38
N GLY A 396 1.89 27.43 4.18
CA GLY A 396 2.51 28.76 4.26
C GLY A 396 3.03 29.08 5.66
N CYS A 397 2.26 28.72 6.70
CA CYS A 397 2.67 28.87 8.10
C CYS A 397 3.88 27.98 8.43
N ILE A 398 3.90 26.74 7.95
CA ILE A 398 5.02 25.79 8.08
C ILE A 398 6.26 26.34 7.35
N LEU A 399 6.09 26.84 6.12
CA LEU A 399 7.16 27.38 5.30
C LEU A 399 7.82 28.62 5.93
N VAL A 400 7.06 29.50 6.60
CA VAL A 400 7.63 30.60 7.40
C VAL A 400 8.61 30.08 8.45
N ARG A 401 8.26 29.01 9.20
CA ARG A 401 9.15 28.45 10.24
C ARG A 401 10.40 27.78 9.64
N ILE A 402 10.26 27.02 8.56
CA ILE A 402 11.39 26.44 7.82
C ILE A 402 12.37 27.53 7.36
N LEU A 403 11.85 28.64 6.82
CA LEU A 403 12.67 29.74 6.31
C LEU A 403 13.26 30.61 7.41
N ALA A 404 12.58 30.78 8.55
CA ALA A 404 13.16 31.41 9.73
C ALA A 404 14.36 30.61 10.24
N LEU A 405 14.26 29.27 10.33
CA LEU A 405 15.42 28.42 10.60
C LEU A 405 16.52 28.58 9.54
N GLY A 406 16.15 28.55 8.26
CA GLY A 406 17.09 28.60 7.14
C GLY A 406 17.87 29.92 7.00
N ILE A 407 17.22 31.06 7.27
CA ILE A 407 17.77 32.41 7.08
C ILE A 407 18.34 32.97 8.39
N ASP A 408 17.62 32.80 9.51
CA ASP A 408 17.95 33.44 10.79
C ASP A 408 18.59 32.48 11.80
N GLY A 409 18.63 31.18 11.49
CA GLY A 409 19.09 30.14 12.39
C GLY A 409 18.07 29.75 13.46
N LEU A 410 18.43 28.75 14.27
CA LEU A 410 17.56 28.23 15.33
C LEU A 410 17.10 29.32 16.31
N MET A 411 18.01 30.25 16.68
CA MET A 411 17.68 31.39 17.54
C MET A 411 16.63 32.31 16.91
N GLY A 412 16.70 32.57 15.60
CA GLY A 412 15.73 33.42 14.92
C GLY A 412 14.36 32.77 14.77
N LEU A 413 14.31 31.44 14.59
CA LEU A 413 13.07 30.68 14.68
C LEU A 413 12.47 30.74 16.10
N GLU A 414 13.28 30.50 17.14
CA GLU A 414 12.85 30.63 18.53
C GLU A 414 12.33 32.05 18.84
N GLU A 415 13.00 33.11 18.37
CA GLU A 415 12.53 34.49 18.51
C GLU A 415 11.20 34.73 17.80
N LEU A 416 11.00 34.17 16.60
CA LEU A 416 9.76 34.29 15.83
C LEU A 416 8.60 33.55 16.50
N ASP A 417 8.82 32.31 16.95
CA ASP A 417 7.85 31.48 17.66
C ASP A 417 7.46 32.12 19.01
N ASN A 418 8.44 32.66 19.75
CA ASN A 418 8.17 33.41 20.98
C ASN A 418 7.48 34.75 20.72
N ALA A 419 7.74 35.42 19.60
CA ALA A 419 7.11 36.70 19.27
C ALA A 419 5.64 36.52 18.85
N ARG A 420 5.33 35.52 18.00
CA ARG A 420 3.97 35.29 17.50
C ARG A 420 2.96 34.88 18.60
N GLY A 421 3.43 34.47 19.78
CA GLY A 421 2.61 34.23 20.97
C GLY A 421 2.36 35.44 21.89
N ARG A 422 3.00 36.60 21.67
CA ARG A 422 2.85 37.78 22.57
C ARG A 422 1.64 38.63 22.22
N GLU A 423 0.97 39.19 23.22
CA GLU A 423 0.01 40.28 23.00
C GLU A 423 0.73 41.49 22.38
N ASP A 424 0.10 42.10 21.37
CA ASP A 424 0.57 43.37 20.81
C ASP A 424 -0.14 44.53 21.53
N VAL A 425 0.53 45.66 21.68
CA VAL A 425 0.08 46.73 22.60
C VAL A 425 -1.26 47.31 22.14
N GLY A 426 -2.32 46.96 22.86
CA GLY A 426 -3.70 47.45 22.64
C GLY A 426 -4.70 46.42 22.10
N SER A 427 -4.32 45.15 21.94
CA SER A 427 -5.23 44.08 21.46
C SER A 427 -5.63 43.11 22.58
N TYR A 428 -6.73 43.39 23.27
CA TYR A 428 -7.21 42.59 24.41
C TYR A 428 -8.01 41.35 23.97
N GLY A 429 -7.77 40.22 24.66
CA GLY A 429 -8.65 39.05 24.65
C GLY A 429 -8.34 38.03 23.54
N TYR A 430 -7.22 37.31 23.67
CA TYR A 430 -6.84 36.23 22.75
C TYR A 430 -6.24 35.03 23.47
N GLU A 431 -6.58 33.83 22.99
CA GLU A 431 -5.91 32.59 23.35
C GLU A 431 -5.07 32.10 22.14
N HIS A 432 -3.85 31.66 22.42
CA HIS A 432 -2.90 30.94 21.54
C HIS A 432 -2.15 31.71 20.41
N ASP A 433 -1.18 31.00 19.84
CA ASP A 433 0.00 31.46 19.11
C ASP A 433 -0.17 31.58 17.58
N TYR A 434 -1.42 31.70 17.11
CA TYR A 434 -1.81 31.59 15.70
C TYR A 434 -1.11 32.55 14.73
N PHE A 435 -1.01 32.11 13.47
CA PHE A 435 -0.51 32.92 12.35
C PHE A 435 -1.46 34.06 11.91
N HIS A 436 -2.73 34.02 12.30
CA HIS A 436 -3.70 35.13 12.15
C HIS A 436 -4.24 35.57 13.50
N ARG A 437 -4.80 36.79 13.58
CA ARG A 437 -5.40 37.38 14.78
C ARG A 437 -6.65 38.19 14.42
N GLY A 438 -7.41 38.64 15.43
CA GLY A 438 -8.47 39.63 15.24
C GLY A 438 -9.81 39.08 14.73
N SER A 439 -10.85 39.90 14.90
CA SER A 439 -12.14 39.79 14.21
C SER A 439 -12.53 41.19 13.71
N PRO A 440 -12.58 41.45 12.38
CA PRO A 440 -12.26 40.52 11.29
C PRO A 440 -10.79 40.05 11.32
N PRO A 441 -10.48 38.87 10.77
CA PRO A 441 -9.14 38.31 10.83
C PRO A 441 -8.12 39.12 10.03
N CYS A 442 -6.92 39.23 10.58
CA CYS A 442 -5.74 39.84 9.97
C CYS A 442 -4.49 38.94 10.19
N LEU A 443 -3.43 39.16 9.42
CA LEU A 443 -2.16 38.42 9.62
C LEU A 443 -1.52 38.85 10.94
N ASN A 444 -0.97 37.90 11.71
CA ASN A 444 -0.30 38.18 12.98
C ASN A 444 0.80 39.26 12.79
N PRO A 445 0.79 40.38 13.54
CA PRO A 445 1.72 41.50 13.33
C PRO A 445 3.20 41.10 13.39
N HIS A 446 3.56 40.12 14.22
CA HIS A 446 4.94 39.64 14.33
C HIS A 446 5.36 38.84 13.09
N ILE A 447 4.46 38.00 12.56
CA ILE A 447 4.67 37.30 11.28
C ILE A 447 4.77 38.30 10.14
N LYS A 448 3.86 39.29 10.08
CA LYS A 448 3.90 40.33 9.05
C LYS A 448 5.21 41.12 9.11
N LYS A 449 5.65 41.54 10.29
CA LYS A 449 6.93 42.25 10.49
C LYS A 449 8.14 41.41 10.05
N TRP A 450 8.13 40.10 10.30
CA TRP A 450 9.17 39.20 9.82
C TRP A 450 9.16 39.13 8.28
N LEU A 451 7.99 38.92 7.66
CA LEU A 451 7.84 38.92 6.20
C LEU A 451 8.28 40.25 5.57
N ASP A 452 7.82 41.39 6.09
CA ASP A 452 8.18 42.74 5.63
C ASP A 452 9.70 42.96 5.64
N SER A 453 10.42 42.31 6.57
CA SER A 453 11.88 42.44 6.71
C SER A 453 12.69 41.61 5.70
N LEU A 454 12.11 40.57 5.07
CA LEU A 454 12.84 39.63 4.21
C LEU A 454 13.72 40.28 3.14
N PRO A 455 13.27 41.27 2.34
CA PRO A 455 14.09 41.90 1.30
C PRO A 455 15.33 42.64 1.83
N SER A 456 15.38 42.94 3.13
CA SER A 456 16.51 43.62 3.78
C SER A 456 17.53 42.67 4.43
N ARG A 457 17.25 41.36 4.47
CA ARG A 457 18.11 40.33 5.09
C ARG A 457 19.17 39.83 4.09
N ALA A 458 20.11 40.70 3.73
CA ALA A 458 21.16 40.38 2.75
C ALA A 458 22.00 39.16 3.17
N LEU A 459 22.02 38.13 2.32
CA LEU A 459 22.91 36.97 2.44
C LEU A 459 24.27 37.34 1.83
N SER A 460 25.36 36.99 2.51
CA SER A 460 26.63 37.74 2.46
C SER A 460 27.40 37.76 1.14
N ASP A 461 27.13 36.83 0.22
CA ASP A 461 28.07 36.51 -0.87
C ASP A 461 27.56 36.85 -2.29
N ALA A 462 26.31 37.29 -2.43
CA ALA A 462 25.77 37.78 -3.71
C ALA A 462 24.53 38.69 -3.51
N PRO A 463 24.69 40.02 -3.37
CA PRO A 463 23.59 40.91 -2.94
C PRO A 463 22.40 40.94 -3.92
N ASP A 464 22.64 41.04 -5.24
CA ASP A 464 21.55 41.15 -6.23
C ASP A 464 20.76 39.84 -6.39
N ALA A 465 21.46 38.69 -6.38
CA ALA A 465 20.83 37.38 -6.43
C ALA A 465 20.02 37.10 -5.15
N SER A 466 20.59 37.43 -3.98
CA SER A 466 19.93 37.30 -2.69
C SER A 466 18.71 38.21 -2.58
N ALA A 467 18.79 39.46 -3.06
CA ALA A 467 17.66 40.37 -3.11
C ALA A 467 16.53 39.83 -4.00
N LYS A 468 16.85 39.31 -5.21
CA LYS A 468 15.84 38.70 -6.09
C LYS A 468 15.16 37.51 -5.40
N PHE A 469 15.96 36.60 -4.84
CA PHE A 469 15.49 35.42 -4.09
C PHE A 469 14.54 35.80 -2.94
N LEU A 470 14.94 36.75 -2.08
CA LEU A 470 14.15 37.17 -0.90
C LEU A 470 12.84 37.89 -1.28
N ASN A 471 12.83 38.66 -2.38
CA ASN A 471 11.62 39.31 -2.89
C ASN A 471 10.61 38.29 -3.44
N GLU A 472 11.05 37.32 -4.25
CA GLU A 472 10.16 36.26 -4.76
C GLU A 472 9.58 35.41 -3.62
N LEU A 473 10.43 35.08 -2.64
CA LEU A 473 10.05 34.33 -1.44
C LEU A 473 9.02 35.08 -0.60
N GLN A 474 9.23 36.39 -0.35
CA GLN A 474 8.27 37.24 0.35
C GLN A 474 6.92 37.29 -0.39
N ALA A 475 6.94 37.49 -1.71
CA ALA A 475 5.75 37.53 -2.55
C ALA A 475 5.01 36.18 -2.59
N LEU A 476 5.73 35.05 -2.48
CA LEU A 476 5.11 33.73 -2.32
C LEU A 476 4.40 33.59 -0.98
N LEU A 477 5.09 33.89 0.12
CA LEU A 477 4.55 33.75 1.48
C LEU A 477 3.31 34.63 1.70
N PHE A 478 3.30 35.88 1.23
CA PHE A 478 2.10 36.72 1.29
C PHE A 478 0.93 36.16 0.48
N SER A 479 1.19 35.51 -0.65
CA SER A 479 0.12 34.88 -1.46
C SER A 479 -0.49 33.65 -0.77
N MET A 480 0.33 32.86 -0.05
CA MET A 480 -0.14 31.69 0.71
C MET A 480 -0.90 32.12 1.98
N LEU A 481 -0.41 33.17 2.65
CA LEU A 481 -0.95 33.75 3.88
C LEU A 481 -1.96 34.89 3.61
N ALA A 482 -2.61 34.88 2.45
CA ALA A 482 -3.68 35.81 2.14
C ALA A 482 -4.92 35.50 3.00
N ILE A 483 -5.44 36.50 3.73
CA ILE A 483 -6.60 36.32 4.61
C ILE A 483 -7.84 35.84 3.82
N PRO A 484 -8.25 36.46 2.69
CA PRO A 484 -9.36 35.95 1.90
C PRO A 484 -8.97 34.63 1.23
N LYS A 485 -9.58 33.52 1.66
CA LYS A 485 -9.29 32.16 1.16
C LYS A 485 -9.22 32.06 -0.37
N ARG A 486 -10.06 32.81 -1.09
CA ARG A 486 -10.13 32.78 -2.56
C ARG A 486 -8.86 33.31 -3.24
N ASP A 487 -8.12 34.21 -2.59
CA ASP A 487 -6.95 34.90 -3.16
C ASP A 487 -5.68 34.03 -3.08
N ARG A 488 -5.70 32.96 -2.25
CA ARG A 488 -4.58 32.01 -2.10
C ARG A 488 -4.38 31.17 -3.37
N PRO A 489 -3.13 30.84 -3.75
CA PRO A 489 -2.85 29.98 -4.91
C PRO A 489 -3.29 28.53 -4.70
N ALA A 490 -3.23 27.72 -5.76
CA ALA A 490 -3.31 26.26 -5.65
C ALA A 490 -1.93 25.67 -5.32
N ALA A 491 -1.86 24.52 -4.64
CA ALA A 491 -0.60 23.91 -4.23
C ALA A 491 0.36 23.65 -5.42
N LEU A 492 -0.15 23.24 -6.58
CA LEU A 492 0.67 23.06 -7.80
C LEU A 492 1.33 24.37 -8.29
N ALA A 493 0.66 25.51 -8.13
CA ALA A 493 1.24 26.82 -8.48
C ALA A 493 2.29 27.28 -7.45
N VAL A 494 2.12 26.91 -6.17
CA VAL A 494 3.16 27.10 -5.13
C VAL A 494 4.38 26.23 -5.43
N PHE A 495 4.19 24.97 -5.83
CA PHE A 495 5.26 24.07 -6.23
C PHE A 495 6.08 24.64 -7.40
N GLN A 496 5.41 25.14 -8.45
CA GLN A 496 6.06 25.80 -9.59
C GLN A 496 6.89 27.01 -9.13
N ARG A 497 6.32 27.92 -8.33
CA ARG A 497 7.07 29.09 -7.82
C ARG A 497 8.24 28.70 -6.92
N LEU A 498 8.11 27.66 -6.09
CA LEU A 498 9.24 27.14 -5.31
C LEU A 498 10.35 26.54 -6.19
N ASN A 499 9.99 25.90 -7.31
CA ASN A 499 10.94 25.38 -8.28
C ASN A 499 11.75 26.49 -8.98
N ASP A 500 11.12 27.65 -9.22
CA ASP A 500 11.81 28.83 -9.76
C ASP A 500 12.70 29.51 -8.69
N ILE A 501 12.24 29.54 -7.43
CA ILE A 501 12.98 30.07 -6.28
C ILE A 501 14.23 29.21 -5.97
N GLU A 502 14.13 27.88 -6.05
CA GLU A 502 15.26 26.96 -5.87
C GLU A 502 16.36 27.15 -6.92
N GLN A 503 16.04 27.59 -8.14
CA GLN A 503 17.05 27.89 -9.16
C GLN A 503 17.87 29.16 -8.87
N ILE A 504 17.37 30.06 -8.02
CA ILE A 504 18.00 31.35 -7.68
C ILE A 504 18.50 31.43 -6.23
N VAL A 505 18.35 30.37 -5.43
CA VAL A 505 18.88 30.34 -4.05
C VAL A 505 20.42 30.32 -4.07
N PRO A 506 21.09 31.14 -3.23
CA PRO A 506 22.54 31.08 -3.09
C PRO A 506 22.99 29.73 -2.49
N ARG A 507 23.97 29.08 -3.12
CA ARG A 507 24.34 27.67 -2.81
C ARG A 507 25.17 27.47 -1.53
N ASP A 508 25.87 28.50 -1.06
CA ASP A 508 26.81 28.41 0.06
C ASP A 508 26.28 28.98 1.39
N VAL A 509 24.97 29.29 1.47
CA VAL A 509 24.33 29.87 2.66
C VAL A 509 24.08 28.80 3.72
N ARG A 510 25.06 28.68 4.63
CA ARG A 510 24.98 27.89 5.86
C ARG A 510 24.01 28.52 6.85
N VAL A 511 23.16 27.69 7.45
CA VAL A 511 22.36 28.10 8.62
C VAL A 511 23.28 28.62 9.74
N PRO A 512 22.99 29.79 10.35
CA PRO A 512 23.79 30.33 11.45
C PRO A 512 23.91 29.37 12.64
N GLY A 513 25.05 28.70 12.76
CA GLY A 513 25.32 27.74 13.82
C GLY A 513 25.61 28.37 15.19
N ARG A 514 25.30 27.63 16.25
CA ARG A 514 25.56 28.01 17.66
C ARG A 514 27.06 28.23 17.91
N ARG A 515 27.50 29.50 17.91
CA ARG A 515 28.88 29.85 18.30
C ARG A 515 29.10 29.60 19.79
N ILE A 516 29.70 28.47 20.14
CA ILE A 516 30.39 28.32 21.42
C ILE A 516 31.66 29.17 21.36
N SER A 517 31.85 30.05 22.33
CA SER A 517 32.97 31.00 22.35
C SER A 517 34.28 30.34 22.77
N SER A 518 35.31 30.42 21.93
CA SER A 518 36.70 30.34 22.38
C SER A 518 37.60 31.24 21.53
N THR A 519 38.29 32.14 22.23
CA THR A 519 39.31 33.15 21.87
C THR A 519 40.18 32.95 20.62
N PRO A 520 40.65 34.04 19.97
CA PRO A 520 41.49 34.00 18.77
C PRO A 520 43.01 33.92 19.07
N THR A 521 43.76 33.30 18.15
CA THR A 521 45.23 33.46 18.05
C THR A 521 45.65 33.61 16.58
N SER A 522 46.66 34.45 16.31
CA SER A 522 47.07 34.93 14.98
C SER A 522 48.05 34.06 14.19
N SER A 523 48.24 34.41 12.90
CA SER A 523 49.36 34.14 11.95
C SER A 523 49.13 33.08 10.85
N ALA A 524 49.65 33.22 9.60
CA ALA A 524 50.12 34.40 8.86
C ALA A 524 50.26 34.19 7.32
N GLN A 525 50.17 35.30 6.56
CA GLN A 525 50.84 35.65 5.29
C GLN A 525 50.90 34.67 4.07
N SER A 526 50.16 35.02 3.00
CA SER A 526 50.65 35.43 1.64
C SER A 526 51.46 34.47 0.72
N PRO A 527 51.59 34.75 -0.61
CA PRO A 527 50.55 35.13 -1.60
C PRO A 527 50.73 34.52 -3.03
N ALA A 528 49.74 34.79 -3.90
CA ALA A 528 49.82 34.99 -5.37
C ALA A 528 50.31 33.87 -6.34
N GLY A 529 49.50 33.64 -7.39
CA GLY A 529 49.86 32.89 -8.61
C GLY A 529 48.93 33.26 -9.78
N SER A 530 49.50 33.72 -10.89
CA SER A 530 48.80 34.31 -12.05
C SER A 530 48.40 33.28 -13.14
N GLY A 531 47.32 33.54 -13.89
CA GLY A 531 46.92 32.67 -15.02
C GLY A 531 45.74 33.14 -15.86
N SER A 532 45.93 34.27 -16.57
CA SER A 532 45.48 34.56 -17.95
C SER A 532 44.30 33.79 -18.60
N SER A 533 43.29 34.56 -19.02
CA SER A 533 42.28 34.21 -20.04
C SER A 533 42.90 34.04 -21.46
N PRO A 534 42.14 33.59 -22.50
CA PRO A 534 41.20 34.50 -23.17
C PRO A 534 39.85 33.90 -23.62
N SER A 535 38.92 34.81 -23.82
CA SER A 535 37.62 34.66 -24.48
C SER A 535 37.70 34.36 -25.98
N THR A 536 36.65 33.73 -26.52
CA THR A 536 36.20 34.01 -27.90
C THR A 536 34.69 34.24 -27.90
N GLN A 537 34.27 35.44 -28.33
CA GLN A 537 32.88 35.72 -28.69
C GLN A 537 32.65 35.33 -30.16
N THR A 538 31.49 34.76 -30.47
CA THR A 538 30.79 35.07 -31.73
C THR A 538 29.28 34.89 -31.55
N SER A 539 28.55 35.95 -31.88
CA SER A 539 27.09 35.98 -31.86
C SER A 539 26.50 35.25 -33.07
N SER A 540 25.34 34.61 -32.91
CA SER A 540 24.34 34.63 -34.00
C SER A 540 22.93 34.56 -33.43
N VAL A 541 22.06 35.46 -33.91
CA VAL A 541 20.62 35.39 -33.68
C VAL A 541 20.05 34.44 -34.75
N TYR A 542 19.53 33.30 -34.33
CA TYR A 542 18.62 32.49 -35.14
C TYR A 542 17.45 32.03 -34.28
N SER A 543 16.26 32.50 -34.61
CA SER A 543 15.01 31.92 -34.15
C SER A 543 14.84 30.55 -34.82
N GLN A 544 15.31 29.50 -34.16
CA GLN A 544 14.91 28.14 -34.48
C GLN A 544 13.86 27.71 -33.47
N GLN A 545 12.69 27.27 -33.96
CA GLN A 545 11.81 26.43 -33.16
C GLN A 545 12.63 25.21 -32.76
N GLN A 546 12.79 24.99 -31.45
CA GLN A 546 13.49 23.85 -30.91
C GLN A 546 12.67 22.60 -31.28
N LEU A 547 13.07 21.88 -32.34
CA LEU A 547 12.44 20.60 -32.70
C LEU A 547 12.64 19.66 -31.50
N ASN A 548 11.55 19.29 -30.82
CA ASN A 548 11.61 18.22 -29.85
C ASN A 548 11.93 16.91 -30.61
N PRO A 549 13.07 16.22 -30.33
CA PRO A 549 13.45 15.02 -31.07
C PRO A 549 12.44 13.88 -30.94
N VAL A 550 11.79 13.76 -29.78
CA VAL A 550 10.77 12.74 -29.47
C VAL A 550 9.52 12.94 -30.32
N LYS A 551 9.12 14.19 -30.58
CA LYS A 551 8.00 14.49 -31.48
C LYS A 551 8.20 13.82 -32.84
N SER A 552 9.39 13.97 -33.43
CA SER A 552 9.70 13.38 -34.74
C SER A 552 9.64 11.85 -34.71
N VAL A 553 10.07 11.22 -33.60
CA VAL A 553 9.95 9.77 -33.38
C VAL A 553 8.49 9.34 -33.30
N VAL A 554 7.64 10.08 -32.57
CA VAL A 554 6.19 9.81 -32.49
C VAL A 554 5.50 10.01 -33.85
N ASP A 555 5.83 11.08 -34.57
CA ASP A 555 5.31 11.34 -35.92
C ASP A 555 5.67 10.19 -36.90
N ALA A 556 6.88 9.64 -36.82
CA ALA A 556 7.30 8.48 -37.61
C ALA A 556 6.55 7.18 -37.23
N ILE A 557 6.31 6.95 -35.94
CA ILE A 557 5.50 5.81 -35.44
C ILE A 557 4.04 5.95 -35.91
N MET A 558 3.47 7.15 -35.80
CA MET A 558 2.07 7.45 -36.12
C MET A 558 1.78 7.45 -37.62
N SER A 559 2.80 7.70 -38.46
CA SER A 559 2.73 7.63 -39.92
C SER A 559 3.18 6.28 -40.52
N GLY A 560 3.77 5.40 -39.70
CA GLY A 560 4.26 4.08 -40.14
C GLY A 560 5.62 4.09 -40.85
N GLN A 561 6.36 5.21 -40.81
CA GLN A 561 7.65 5.37 -41.51
C GLN A 561 8.80 4.76 -40.72
N MET A 562 8.94 3.43 -40.76
CA MET A 562 9.89 2.65 -39.96
C MET A 562 11.38 2.89 -40.30
N ASP A 563 11.68 3.28 -41.55
CA ASP A 563 13.04 3.63 -41.98
C ASP A 563 13.47 4.98 -41.38
N ASP A 564 12.57 5.97 -41.40
CA ASP A 564 12.79 7.25 -40.73
C ASP A 564 12.82 7.11 -39.20
N LEU A 565 11.98 6.26 -38.62
CA LEU A 565 12.07 5.91 -37.19
C LEU A 565 13.48 5.41 -36.85
N SER A 566 14.02 4.45 -37.62
CA SER A 566 15.37 3.92 -37.40
C SER A 566 16.43 5.02 -37.50
N ARG A 567 16.32 5.90 -38.50
CA ARG A 567 17.24 7.04 -38.71
C ARG A 567 17.17 8.10 -37.60
N LEU A 568 15.98 8.41 -37.10
CA LEU A 568 15.75 9.38 -36.03
C LEU A 568 16.30 8.91 -34.69
N LEU A 569 16.22 7.61 -34.41
CA LEU A 569 16.77 7.02 -33.19
C LEU A 569 18.30 7.14 -33.14
N TYR A 570 18.99 6.87 -34.26
CA TYR A 570 20.44 7.11 -34.38
C TYR A 570 20.88 8.56 -34.14
N CYS A 571 19.98 9.55 -34.19
CA CYS A 571 20.27 10.94 -33.84
C CYS A 571 20.23 11.23 -32.33
N GLY A 572 20.04 10.22 -31.47
CA GLY A 572 20.09 10.36 -30.01
C GLY A 572 18.77 10.80 -29.37
N ALA A 573 17.63 10.55 -30.00
CA ALA A 573 16.32 10.83 -29.42
C ALA A 573 16.05 9.94 -28.18
N ASN A 574 15.68 10.55 -27.06
CA ASN A 574 15.33 9.83 -25.85
C ASN A 574 13.95 9.17 -25.98
N VAL A 575 13.91 7.85 -26.18
CA VAL A 575 12.66 7.09 -26.34
C VAL A 575 11.84 6.92 -25.06
N GLU A 576 12.37 7.34 -23.91
CA GLU A 576 11.65 7.35 -22.62
C GLU A 576 11.14 8.75 -22.24
N GLU A 577 11.53 9.80 -22.96
CA GLU A 577 10.89 11.12 -22.80
C GLU A 577 9.47 11.07 -23.41
N SER A 578 8.49 11.61 -22.67
CA SER A 578 7.09 11.62 -23.11
C SER A 578 6.80 12.78 -24.06
N HIS A 579 6.04 12.51 -25.12
CA HIS A 579 5.44 13.51 -25.99
C HIS A 579 3.92 13.53 -25.79
N GLU A 580 3.33 14.71 -25.60
CA GLU A 580 1.89 14.90 -25.32
C GLU A 580 1.31 13.99 -24.21
N GLY A 581 2.16 13.54 -23.27
CA GLY A 581 1.80 12.70 -22.13
C GLY A 581 2.08 11.20 -22.29
N ASP A 582 2.46 10.73 -23.48
CA ASP A 582 2.77 9.32 -23.75
C ASP A 582 4.22 9.13 -24.23
N ARG A 583 4.80 7.97 -23.93
CA ARG A 583 6.11 7.55 -24.43
C ARG A 583 5.98 6.94 -25.84
N PRO A 584 6.98 7.05 -26.73
CA PRO A 584 7.00 6.42 -28.06
C PRO A 584 6.51 4.96 -28.11
N LEU A 585 6.87 4.13 -27.11
CA LEU A 585 6.39 2.74 -26.99
C LEU A 585 4.86 2.66 -26.92
N LEU A 586 4.21 3.53 -26.15
CA LEU A 586 2.76 3.54 -25.99
C LEU A 586 2.04 3.93 -27.28
N TYR A 587 2.61 4.86 -28.07
CA TYR A 587 2.09 5.15 -29.42
C TYR A 587 2.18 3.95 -30.35
N ALA A 588 3.30 3.21 -30.33
CA ALA A 588 3.48 2.00 -31.13
C ALA A 588 2.48 0.90 -30.74
N VAL A 589 2.25 0.69 -29.44
CA VAL A 589 1.28 -0.29 -28.92
C VAL A 589 -0.16 0.14 -29.17
N LYS A 590 -0.52 1.42 -29.02
CA LYS A 590 -1.84 1.98 -29.41
C LYS A 590 -2.14 1.85 -30.92
N ARG A 591 -1.11 1.63 -31.74
CA ARG A 591 -1.20 1.35 -33.18
C ARG A 591 -1.09 -0.15 -33.54
N THR A 592 -0.98 -1.03 -32.54
CA THR A 592 -0.66 -2.46 -32.71
C THR A 592 0.54 -2.72 -33.62
N ASN A 593 1.52 -1.81 -33.64
CA ASN A 593 2.64 -1.84 -34.58
C ASN A 593 3.82 -2.60 -33.95
N THR A 594 3.80 -3.93 -34.05
CA THR A 594 4.88 -4.84 -33.62
C THR A 594 6.25 -4.39 -34.13
N ARG A 595 6.34 -3.96 -35.39
CA ARG A 595 7.60 -3.53 -36.00
C ARG A 595 8.17 -2.25 -35.37
N ALA A 596 7.33 -1.28 -35.01
CA ALA A 596 7.78 -0.09 -34.28
C ALA A 596 8.28 -0.45 -32.87
N VAL A 597 7.58 -1.35 -32.17
CA VAL A 597 7.99 -1.85 -30.85
C VAL A 597 9.35 -2.57 -30.94
N GLU A 598 9.55 -3.44 -31.93
CA GLU A 598 10.85 -4.08 -32.18
C GLU A 598 11.99 -3.07 -32.41
N ILE A 599 11.75 -2.03 -33.22
CA ILE A 599 12.78 -1.04 -33.58
C ILE A 599 13.17 -0.21 -32.36
N LEU A 600 12.18 0.26 -31.59
CA LEU A 600 12.40 0.97 -30.33
C LEU A 600 13.20 0.09 -29.34
N TYR A 601 12.84 -1.20 -29.19
CA TYR A 601 13.52 -2.12 -28.27
C TYR A 601 14.94 -2.50 -28.73
N LYS A 602 15.18 -2.61 -30.05
CA LYS A 602 16.53 -2.81 -30.60
C LYS A 602 17.42 -1.59 -30.38
N HIS A 603 16.86 -0.39 -30.30
CA HIS A 603 17.58 0.83 -29.98
C HIS A 603 17.84 1.00 -28.48
N ASN A 604 16.85 0.68 -27.64
CA ASN A 604 16.97 0.66 -26.19
C ASN A 604 16.44 -0.68 -25.63
N SER A 605 17.34 -1.61 -25.29
CA SER A 605 16.94 -2.89 -24.69
C SER A 605 16.44 -2.77 -23.24
N ALA A 606 16.53 -1.58 -22.64
CA ALA A 606 15.98 -1.25 -21.33
C ALA A 606 14.77 -0.31 -21.46
N LEU A 607 13.97 -0.47 -22.52
CA LEU A 607 12.66 0.19 -22.62
C LEU A 607 11.79 -0.21 -21.43
N ASP A 608 11.11 0.77 -20.83
CA ASP A 608 10.12 0.53 -19.79
C ASP A 608 8.81 0.01 -20.43
N VAL A 609 8.53 -1.29 -20.24
CA VAL A 609 7.32 -1.98 -20.74
C VAL A 609 6.17 -1.99 -19.74
N GLU A 610 6.34 -1.40 -18.56
CA GLU A 610 5.40 -1.48 -17.43
C GLU A 610 4.64 -0.17 -17.22
N SER A 611 5.33 0.99 -17.22
CA SER A 611 4.74 2.26 -16.81
C SER A 611 3.58 2.69 -17.72
N PRO A 612 2.43 3.08 -17.14
CA PRO A 612 1.25 3.46 -17.91
C PRO A 612 1.42 4.79 -18.64
N GLY A 613 0.59 4.99 -19.66
CA GLY A 613 0.49 6.24 -20.40
C GLY A 613 -0.41 7.29 -19.75
N LEU A 614 -0.67 8.39 -20.48
CA LEU A 614 -1.54 9.50 -20.07
C LEU A 614 -2.94 9.05 -19.62
N GLY A 615 -3.45 7.97 -20.20
CA GLY A 615 -4.76 7.38 -19.85
C GLY A 615 -4.76 6.47 -18.62
N GLY A 616 -3.61 6.30 -17.94
CA GLY A 616 -3.46 5.33 -16.84
C GLY A 616 -3.36 3.86 -17.31
N GLU A 617 -3.30 3.62 -18.62
CA GLU A 617 -3.25 2.27 -19.19
C GLU A 617 -1.81 1.78 -19.39
N THR A 618 -1.49 0.56 -18.96
CA THR A 618 -0.17 -0.08 -19.18
C THR A 618 -0.02 -0.53 -20.64
N PRO A 619 1.22 -0.64 -21.19
CA PRO A 619 1.43 -1.17 -22.53
C PRO A 619 0.76 -2.54 -22.74
N LEU A 620 0.87 -3.44 -21.76
CA LEU A 620 0.26 -4.77 -21.84
C LEU A 620 -1.28 -4.73 -21.88
N ALA A 621 -1.90 -3.85 -21.08
CA ALA A 621 -3.36 -3.68 -21.11
C ALA A 621 -3.87 -3.07 -22.42
N ILE A 622 -3.14 -2.09 -22.99
CA ILE A 622 -3.47 -1.51 -24.30
C ILE A 622 -3.36 -2.56 -25.41
N ALA A 623 -2.30 -3.39 -25.39
CA ALA A 623 -2.12 -4.49 -26.34
C ALA A 623 -3.26 -5.52 -26.22
N ALA A 624 -3.64 -5.87 -24.99
CA ALA A 624 -4.72 -6.81 -24.70
C ALA A 624 -6.10 -6.28 -25.13
N ALA A 625 -6.43 -5.03 -24.83
CA ALA A 625 -7.68 -4.38 -25.24
C ALA A 625 -7.80 -4.21 -26.78
N ARG A 626 -6.66 -4.22 -27.49
CA ARG A 626 -6.60 -4.14 -28.96
C ARG A 626 -6.45 -5.49 -29.66
N GLY A 627 -6.39 -6.60 -28.93
CA GLY A 627 -6.27 -7.95 -29.50
C GLY A 627 -4.90 -8.25 -30.13
N GLY A 628 -3.86 -7.50 -29.74
CA GLY A 628 -2.50 -7.67 -30.27
C GLY A 628 -1.75 -8.81 -29.58
N SER A 629 -2.13 -10.07 -29.83
CA SER A 629 -1.52 -11.25 -29.20
C SER A 629 0.01 -11.28 -29.30
N GLU A 630 0.57 -11.01 -30.49
CA GLU A 630 2.03 -10.91 -30.71
C GLU A 630 2.70 -9.83 -29.84
N LEU A 631 2.02 -8.69 -29.60
CA LEU A 631 2.52 -7.65 -28.70
C LEU A 631 2.39 -8.06 -27.24
N VAL A 632 1.33 -8.78 -26.87
CA VAL A 632 1.13 -9.30 -25.52
C VAL A 632 2.23 -10.32 -25.17
N ASP A 633 2.49 -11.29 -26.05
CA ASP A 633 3.60 -12.24 -25.90
C ASP A 633 4.94 -11.51 -25.81
N PHE A 634 5.23 -10.57 -26.73
CA PHE A 634 6.47 -9.80 -26.72
C PHE A 634 6.64 -9.00 -25.43
N LEU A 635 5.61 -8.28 -24.96
CA LEU A 635 5.69 -7.45 -23.76
C LEU A 635 5.90 -8.30 -22.50
N ILE A 636 5.24 -9.45 -22.39
CA ILE A 636 5.44 -10.40 -21.28
C ILE A 636 6.85 -10.98 -21.31
N GLU A 637 7.37 -11.37 -22.48
CA GLU A 637 8.77 -11.79 -22.62
C GLU A 637 9.77 -10.70 -22.19
N LYS A 638 9.41 -9.42 -22.29
CA LYS A 638 10.26 -8.28 -21.87
C LYS A 638 9.99 -7.85 -20.41
N GLY A 639 9.21 -8.62 -19.67
CA GLY A 639 9.01 -8.44 -18.23
C GLY A 639 7.68 -7.81 -17.82
N ALA A 640 6.80 -7.43 -18.76
CA ALA A 640 5.52 -6.84 -18.40
C ALA A 640 4.67 -7.81 -17.56
N PRO A 641 4.14 -7.40 -16.39
CA PRO A 641 3.45 -8.30 -15.48
C PRO A 641 2.13 -8.79 -16.08
N VAL A 642 2.00 -10.11 -16.29
CA VAL A 642 0.85 -10.75 -16.95
C VAL A 642 -0.50 -10.41 -16.30
N ASP A 643 -0.53 -10.25 -14.97
CA ASP A 643 -1.71 -9.88 -14.18
C ASP A 643 -1.73 -8.38 -13.78
N GLY A 644 -0.88 -7.55 -14.40
CA GLY A 644 -0.72 -6.13 -14.08
C GLY A 644 -2.00 -5.31 -14.29
N MET A 645 -2.66 -4.94 -13.20
CA MET A 645 -3.93 -4.22 -13.25
C MET A 645 -3.79 -2.80 -13.80
N SER A 646 -4.71 -2.45 -14.72
CA SER A 646 -4.75 -1.22 -15.48
C SER A 646 -6.20 -0.74 -15.58
N ALA A 647 -6.49 0.47 -15.09
CA ALA A 647 -7.85 0.99 -14.96
C ALA A 647 -8.81 0.02 -14.22
N GLY A 648 -8.32 -0.64 -13.18
CA GLY A 648 -9.09 -1.59 -12.38
C GLY A 648 -9.37 -2.96 -13.04
N MET A 649 -8.75 -3.28 -14.17
CA MET A 649 -8.90 -4.57 -14.87
C MET A 649 -7.52 -5.19 -15.17
N THR A 650 -7.42 -6.53 -15.19
CA THR A 650 -6.21 -7.23 -15.68
C THR A 650 -6.16 -7.23 -17.22
N PRO A 651 -5.01 -7.48 -17.86
CA PRO A 651 -4.94 -7.62 -19.32
C PRO A 651 -5.88 -8.72 -19.84
N LEU A 652 -6.06 -9.81 -19.08
CA LEU A 652 -7.00 -10.89 -19.39
C LEU A 652 -8.47 -10.42 -19.37
N MET A 653 -8.85 -9.54 -18.44
CA MET A 653 -10.19 -8.91 -18.43
C MET A 653 -10.38 -7.99 -19.63
N HIS A 654 -9.37 -7.18 -19.99
CA HIS A 654 -9.42 -6.33 -21.18
C HIS A 654 -9.61 -7.17 -22.46
N ALA A 655 -8.82 -8.22 -22.65
CA ALA A 655 -8.96 -9.10 -23.81
C ALA A 655 -10.33 -9.82 -23.84
N ALA A 656 -10.81 -10.31 -22.68
CA ALA A 656 -12.11 -10.98 -22.57
C ALA A 656 -13.31 -10.03 -22.81
N ARG A 657 -13.23 -8.79 -22.32
CA ARG A 657 -14.24 -7.74 -22.53
C ARG A 657 -14.46 -7.41 -24.00
N TRP A 658 -13.37 -7.34 -24.76
CA TRP A 658 -13.39 -6.99 -26.19
C TRP A 658 -13.50 -8.20 -27.13
N GLY A 659 -13.58 -9.42 -26.61
CA GLY A 659 -13.75 -10.65 -27.41
C GLY A 659 -12.50 -11.08 -28.19
N HIS A 660 -11.30 -10.81 -27.67
CA HIS A 660 -10.04 -11.09 -28.36
C HIS A 660 -9.50 -12.49 -28.06
N ASP A 661 -10.18 -13.52 -28.56
CA ASP A 661 -9.97 -14.94 -28.25
C ASP A 661 -8.49 -15.38 -28.31
N GLN A 662 -7.78 -15.03 -29.39
CA GLN A 662 -6.36 -15.38 -29.54
C GLN A 662 -5.46 -14.71 -28.48
N THR A 663 -5.82 -13.51 -28.04
CA THR A 663 -5.09 -12.77 -27.01
C THR A 663 -5.42 -13.30 -25.61
N VAL A 664 -6.66 -13.70 -25.37
CA VAL A 664 -7.06 -14.47 -24.18
C VAL A 664 -6.29 -15.78 -24.11
N GLU A 665 -6.20 -16.53 -25.21
CA GLU A 665 -5.42 -17.78 -25.25
C GLU A 665 -3.93 -17.55 -24.94
N THR A 666 -3.30 -16.54 -25.57
CA THR A 666 -1.93 -16.11 -25.26
C THR A 666 -1.78 -15.82 -23.76
N LEU A 667 -2.64 -14.98 -23.16
CA LEU A 667 -2.55 -14.62 -21.74
C LEU A 667 -2.70 -15.84 -20.82
N LEU A 668 -3.61 -16.76 -21.15
CA LEU A 668 -3.82 -18.01 -20.40
C LEU A 668 -2.63 -18.97 -20.54
N ASN A 669 -1.94 -18.98 -21.68
CA ASN A 669 -0.68 -19.71 -21.86
C ASN A 669 0.47 -19.10 -21.06
N GLN A 670 0.52 -17.76 -20.98
CA GLN A 670 1.47 -17.00 -20.15
C GLN A 670 1.11 -17.01 -18.64
N GLY A 671 0.07 -17.75 -18.25
CA GLY A 671 -0.27 -18.00 -16.84
C GLY A 671 -1.17 -16.97 -16.16
N ALA A 672 -1.86 -16.12 -16.92
CA ALA A 672 -2.78 -15.11 -16.39
C ALA A 672 -3.86 -15.70 -15.45
N ASN A 673 -4.11 -15.00 -14.34
CA ASN A 673 -5.00 -15.48 -13.29
C ASN A 673 -6.47 -15.15 -13.58
N CYS A 674 -7.27 -16.21 -13.75
CA CYS A 674 -8.70 -16.14 -14.04
C CYS A 674 -9.58 -15.77 -12.84
N GLN A 675 -9.02 -15.78 -11.63
CA GLN A 675 -9.75 -15.63 -10.35
C GLN A 675 -9.58 -14.23 -9.73
N LEU A 676 -8.91 -13.30 -10.43
CA LEU A 676 -8.81 -11.91 -10.01
C LEU A 676 -10.13 -11.18 -10.29
N TYR A 677 -10.46 -10.23 -9.43
CA TYR A 677 -11.60 -9.33 -9.59
C TYR A 677 -11.16 -7.96 -10.11
N SER A 678 -11.99 -7.36 -10.95
CA SER A 678 -11.87 -5.96 -11.33
C SER A 678 -12.36 -5.04 -10.20
N SER A 679 -12.18 -3.73 -10.38
CA SER A 679 -12.81 -2.71 -9.52
C SER A 679 -14.34 -2.74 -9.51
N GLU A 680 -14.97 -3.44 -10.46
CA GLU A 680 -16.42 -3.65 -10.55
C GLU A 680 -16.83 -5.00 -9.91
N GLY A 681 -15.89 -5.74 -9.31
CA GLY A 681 -16.13 -7.04 -8.69
C GLY A 681 -16.29 -8.19 -9.69
N TRP A 682 -15.80 -8.03 -10.93
CA TRP A 682 -15.99 -8.98 -12.03
C TRP A 682 -14.68 -9.69 -12.41
N THR A 683 -14.77 -10.98 -12.74
CA THR A 683 -13.64 -11.78 -13.27
C THR A 683 -13.58 -11.73 -14.80
N PRO A 684 -12.51 -12.20 -15.48
CA PRO A 684 -12.47 -12.24 -16.94
C PRO A 684 -13.65 -12.98 -17.58
N LEU A 685 -14.14 -14.06 -16.95
CA LEU A 685 -15.29 -14.82 -17.44
C LEU A 685 -16.61 -14.02 -17.32
N HIS A 686 -16.73 -13.14 -16.32
CA HIS A 686 -17.86 -12.21 -16.22
C HIS A 686 -17.88 -11.19 -17.37
N TYR A 687 -16.72 -10.61 -17.71
CA TYR A 687 -16.63 -9.73 -18.89
C TYR A 687 -16.90 -10.49 -20.20
N ALA A 688 -16.44 -11.73 -20.33
CA ALA A 688 -16.69 -12.57 -21.50
C ALA A 688 -18.19 -12.88 -21.72
N VAL A 689 -18.96 -13.09 -20.64
CA VAL A 689 -20.43 -13.29 -20.77
C VAL A 689 -21.18 -11.97 -21.00
N HIS A 690 -20.79 -10.88 -20.33
CA HIS A 690 -21.54 -9.61 -20.34
C HIS A 690 -21.28 -8.76 -21.59
N GLU A 691 -20.04 -8.70 -22.06
CA GLU A 691 -19.60 -7.77 -23.11
C GLU A 691 -19.48 -8.49 -24.47
N LEU A 692 -18.48 -8.12 -25.29
CA LEU A 692 -18.34 -8.53 -26.70
C LEU A 692 -17.79 -9.94 -26.91
N GLY A 693 -17.59 -10.74 -25.86
CA GLY A 693 -17.13 -12.12 -25.96
C GLY A 693 -18.04 -12.99 -26.85
N GLY A 694 -17.46 -13.92 -27.60
CA GLY A 694 -18.20 -14.88 -28.42
C GLY A 694 -18.52 -16.19 -27.69
N GLY A 695 -19.22 -17.10 -28.38
CA GLY A 695 -19.30 -18.51 -27.95
C GLY A 695 -17.94 -19.19 -27.93
N ASP A 696 -17.09 -18.90 -28.92
CA ASP A 696 -15.72 -19.43 -29.06
C ASP A 696 -14.83 -19.04 -27.87
N LEU A 697 -14.91 -17.79 -27.41
CA LEU A 697 -14.25 -17.33 -26.18
C LEU A 697 -14.65 -18.18 -24.96
N LEU A 698 -15.93 -18.50 -24.82
CA LEU A 698 -16.40 -19.29 -23.69
C LEU A 698 -16.01 -20.76 -23.84
N ASP A 699 -15.97 -21.30 -25.06
CA ASP A 699 -15.45 -22.64 -25.32
C ASP A 699 -13.94 -22.73 -25.01
N LEU A 700 -13.17 -21.66 -25.21
CA LEU A 700 -11.78 -21.57 -24.72
C LEU A 700 -11.71 -21.60 -23.19
N PHE A 701 -12.51 -20.81 -22.48
CA PHE A 701 -12.57 -20.82 -21.01
C PHE A 701 -13.03 -22.18 -20.45
N VAL A 702 -14.05 -22.81 -21.06
CA VAL A 702 -14.55 -24.15 -20.72
C VAL A 702 -13.48 -25.22 -20.98
N SER A 703 -12.77 -25.13 -22.10
CA SER A 703 -11.66 -26.06 -22.41
C SER A 703 -10.56 -25.97 -21.34
N ARG A 704 -10.22 -24.76 -20.87
CA ARG A 704 -9.25 -24.56 -19.79
C ARG A 704 -9.76 -25.07 -18.44
N ALA A 705 -11.02 -24.79 -18.08
CA ALA A 705 -11.67 -25.33 -16.89
C ALA A 705 -11.57 -26.87 -16.83
N ASN A 706 -11.80 -27.53 -17.96
CA ASN A 706 -11.71 -28.99 -18.08
C ASN A 706 -10.27 -29.53 -18.05
N MET A 707 -9.30 -28.82 -18.65
CA MET A 707 -7.90 -29.28 -18.75
C MET A 707 -7.09 -29.08 -17.47
N ASP A 708 -7.20 -27.91 -16.82
CA ASP A 708 -6.29 -27.52 -15.74
C ASP A 708 -6.98 -26.96 -14.47
N LYS A 709 -8.31 -26.78 -14.50
CA LYS A 709 -9.13 -26.27 -13.39
C LYS A 709 -8.71 -24.88 -12.86
N ARG A 710 -7.94 -24.09 -13.62
CA ARG A 710 -7.61 -22.70 -13.25
C ARG A 710 -8.78 -21.74 -13.46
N VAL A 711 -9.67 -22.09 -14.40
CA VAL A 711 -10.95 -21.41 -14.62
C VAL A 711 -12.03 -22.09 -13.78
N ASP A 712 -12.73 -21.31 -12.98
CA ASP A 712 -13.97 -21.71 -12.30
C ASP A 712 -15.14 -21.07 -13.06
N LEU A 713 -16.05 -21.91 -13.57
CA LEU A 713 -17.22 -21.47 -14.35
C LEU A 713 -18.34 -20.93 -13.45
N ASP A 714 -18.29 -21.22 -12.15
CA ASP A 714 -19.26 -20.81 -11.14
C ASP A 714 -18.70 -19.74 -10.18
N VAL A 715 -17.59 -19.11 -10.57
CA VAL A 715 -16.96 -18.04 -9.79
C VAL A 715 -17.97 -16.90 -9.51
N PRO A 716 -18.23 -16.51 -8.25
CA PRO A 716 -19.17 -15.45 -7.94
C PRO A 716 -18.63 -14.06 -8.32
N THR A 717 -19.47 -13.04 -8.49
CA THR A 717 -19.05 -11.63 -8.39
C THR A 717 -18.78 -11.25 -6.93
N ASP A 718 -17.83 -10.33 -6.70
CA ASP A 718 -17.43 -9.90 -5.34
C ASP A 718 -18.55 -9.13 -4.58
N SER A 719 -19.50 -8.51 -5.30
CA SER A 719 -20.59 -7.71 -4.71
C SER A 719 -21.83 -8.53 -4.33
N ASP A 720 -22.32 -9.36 -5.25
CA ASP A 720 -23.68 -9.93 -5.23
C ASP A 720 -23.69 -11.47 -5.26
N GLU A 721 -22.51 -12.09 -5.27
CA GLU A 721 -22.28 -13.53 -5.48
C GLU A 721 -22.90 -14.13 -6.76
N GLU A 722 -23.17 -13.31 -7.78
CA GLU A 722 -23.74 -13.79 -9.03
C GLU A 722 -22.71 -14.59 -9.84
N THR A 723 -23.09 -15.74 -10.39
CA THR A 723 -22.22 -16.49 -11.31
C THR A 723 -22.28 -15.92 -12.74
N PRO A 724 -21.33 -16.27 -13.64
CA PRO A 724 -21.39 -15.92 -15.04
C PRO A 724 -22.68 -16.40 -15.72
N LEU A 725 -23.22 -17.55 -15.32
CA LEU A 725 -24.50 -18.05 -15.81
C LEU A 725 -25.68 -17.18 -15.33
N ILE A 726 -25.68 -16.71 -14.08
CA ILE A 726 -26.70 -15.78 -13.56
C ILE A 726 -26.62 -14.43 -14.30
N LYS A 727 -25.41 -13.85 -14.44
CA LYS A 727 -25.21 -12.60 -15.20
C LYS A 727 -25.65 -12.73 -16.65
N LEU A 728 -25.31 -13.83 -17.32
CA LEU A 728 -25.72 -14.09 -18.70
C LEU A 728 -27.25 -14.16 -18.83
N ILE A 729 -27.96 -14.83 -17.91
CA ILE A 729 -29.42 -14.91 -17.94
C ILE A 729 -30.07 -13.53 -17.68
N LYS A 730 -29.54 -12.72 -16.76
CA LYS A 730 -30.02 -11.34 -16.54
C LYS A 730 -29.80 -10.43 -17.76
N ALA A 731 -28.81 -10.75 -18.61
CA ALA A 731 -28.48 -10.03 -19.85
C ALA A 731 -29.07 -10.70 -21.12
N HIS A 732 -30.16 -11.47 -21.01
CA HIS A 732 -30.75 -12.18 -22.15
C HIS A 732 -31.40 -11.25 -23.18
N ASP A 733 -30.80 -11.18 -24.37
CA ASP A 733 -31.26 -10.41 -25.54
C ASP A 733 -31.93 -11.28 -26.63
N GLY A 734 -31.87 -12.61 -26.49
CA GLY A 734 -32.38 -13.59 -27.46
C GLY A 734 -31.52 -13.77 -28.72
N SER A 735 -30.36 -13.11 -28.82
CA SER A 735 -29.45 -13.16 -29.97
C SER A 735 -28.82 -14.54 -30.17
N GLN A 736 -28.29 -14.78 -31.37
CA GLN A 736 -27.51 -16.00 -31.63
C GLN A 736 -26.25 -16.07 -30.76
N GLN A 737 -25.53 -14.95 -30.60
CA GLN A 737 -24.34 -14.85 -29.76
C GLN A 737 -24.64 -15.18 -28.29
N TRP A 738 -25.77 -14.71 -27.76
CA TRP A 738 -26.22 -15.09 -26.42
C TRP A 738 -26.50 -16.60 -26.31
N ARG A 739 -27.18 -17.18 -27.30
CA ARG A 739 -27.48 -18.62 -27.33
C ARG A 739 -26.19 -19.46 -27.40
N GLU A 740 -25.17 -18.99 -28.11
CA GLU A 740 -23.84 -19.61 -28.18
C GLU A 740 -23.10 -19.54 -26.83
N LYS A 741 -23.06 -18.36 -26.18
CA LYS A 741 -22.52 -18.19 -24.81
C LYS A 741 -23.19 -19.15 -23.81
N TYR A 742 -24.52 -19.20 -23.83
CA TYR A 742 -25.30 -20.07 -22.93
C TYR A 742 -25.01 -21.55 -23.19
N ALA A 743 -24.99 -21.96 -24.47
CA ALA A 743 -24.65 -23.32 -24.85
C ALA A 743 -23.21 -23.72 -24.48
N ALA A 744 -22.25 -22.80 -24.50
CA ALA A 744 -20.88 -23.03 -24.02
C ALA A 744 -20.82 -23.28 -22.51
N LEU A 745 -21.37 -22.38 -21.67
CA LEU A 745 -21.40 -22.56 -20.22
C LEU A 745 -22.11 -23.86 -19.79
N ILE A 746 -23.21 -24.20 -20.43
CA ILE A 746 -23.97 -25.42 -20.14
C ILE A 746 -23.22 -26.69 -20.61
N ARG A 747 -22.50 -26.64 -21.73
CA ARG A 747 -21.55 -27.72 -22.12
C ARG A 747 -20.40 -27.85 -21.13
N GLY A 748 -19.95 -26.75 -20.54
CA GLY A 748 -18.94 -26.72 -19.48
C GLY A 748 -19.43 -27.19 -18.10
N HIS A 749 -20.70 -27.61 -17.97
CA HIS A 749 -21.30 -28.04 -16.70
C HIS A 749 -21.40 -26.95 -15.61
N ALA A 750 -21.56 -25.67 -15.99
CA ALA A 750 -21.87 -24.60 -15.05
C ALA A 750 -23.10 -24.94 -14.17
N ASN A 751 -23.04 -24.61 -12.88
CA ASN A 751 -23.99 -25.07 -11.87
C ASN A 751 -25.30 -24.29 -11.92
N VAL A 752 -26.29 -24.87 -12.62
CA VAL A 752 -27.67 -24.38 -12.75
C VAL A 752 -28.43 -24.17 -11.42
N ASN A 753 -27.89 -24.63 -10.28
CA ASN A 753 -28.47 -24.46 -8.95
C ASN A 753 -27.71 -23.49 -8.04
N LYS A 754 -26.51 -23.03 -8.41
CA LYS A 754 -25.74 -22.10 -7.58
C LYS A 754 -26.57 -20.82 -7.39
N GLN A 755 -26.68 -20.36 -6.15
CA GLN A 755 -27.46 -19.19 -5.79
C GLN A 755 -26.55 -17.97 -5.62
N ASP A 756 -27.05 -16.80 -6.00
CA ASP A 756 -26.46 -15.49 -5.64
C ASP A 756 -26.72 -15.14 -4.16
N ALA A 757 -26.17 -14.00 -3.69
CA ALA A 757 -26.28 -13.57 -2.29
C ALA A 757 -27.73 -13.31 -1.83
N TYR A 758 -28.66 -13.16 -2.78
CA TYR A 758 -30.09 -12.97 -2.54
C TYR A 758 -30.88 -14.29 -2.60
N GLY A 759 -30.22 -15.42 -2.85
CA GLY A 759 -30.83 -16.73 -3.00
C GLY A 759 -31.38 -17.02 -4.41
N ASN A 760 -31.08 -16.20 -5.42
CA ASN A 760 -31.54 -16.46 -6.79
C ASN A 760 -30.68 -17.53 -7.46
N SER A 761 -31.30 -18.62 -7.90
CA SER A 761 -30.70 -19.56 -8.85
C SER A 761 -30.93 -19.12 -10.30
N PRO A 762 -30.13 -19.60 -11.28
CA PRO A 762 -30.38 -19.43 -12.72
C PRO A 762 -31.84 -19.64 -13.14
N LEU A 763 -32.48 -20.70 -12.62
CA LEU A 763 -33.89 -20.98 -12.90
C LEU A 763 -34.84 -19.93 -12.28
N LEU A 764 -34.55 -19.45 -11.06
CA LEU A 764 -35.38 -18.42 -10.41
C LEU A 764 -35.33 -17.09 -11.17
N VAL A 765 -34.15 -16.71 -11.68
CA VAL A 765 -33.99 -15.50 -12.52
C VAL A 765 -34.77 -15.65 -13.83
N ALA A 766 -34.58 -16.77 -14.55
CA ALA A 766 -35.32 -17.03 -15.78
C ALA A 766 -36.86 -17.07 -15.58
N MET A 767 -37.33 -17.52 -14.42
CA MET A 767 -38.75 -17.49 -14.04
C MET A 767 -39.27 -16.08 -13.74
N ARG A 768 -38.49 -15.27 -12.99
CA ARG A 768 -38.86 -13.91 -12.60
C ARG A 768 -38.94 -12.97 -13.82
N ASP A 769 -38.03 -13.16 -14.77
CA ASP A 769 -37.89 -12.32 -15.95
C ASP A 769 -38.67 -12.90 -17.19
N ASP A 770 -39.55 -13.88 -16.94
CA ASP A 770 -40.48 -14.57 -17.87
C ASP A 770 -39.82 -15.20 -19.13
N HIS A 771 -38.57 -15.67 -19.01
CA HIS A 771 -37.85 -16.36 -20.07
C HIS A 771 -38.27 -17.83 -20.19
N VAL A 772 -39.49 -18.06 -20.69
CA VAL A 772 -40.14 -19.41 -20.76
C VAL A 772 -39.27 -20.47 -21.45
N GLU A 773 -38.61 -20.15 -22.58
CA GLU A 773 -37.73 -21.10 -23.28
C GLU A 773 -36.53 -21.54 -22.41
N LEU A 774 -35.90 -20.59 -21.71
CA LEU A 774 -34.76 -20.88 -20.83
C LEU A 774 -35.17 -21.68 -19.60
N ALA A 775 -36.32 -21.32 -19.01
CA ALA A 775 -36.87 -22.07 -17.89
C ALA A 775 -37.21 -23.51 -18.31
N GLU A 776 -37.75 -23.75 -19.51
CA GLU A 776 -38.02 -25.11 -19.99
C GLU A 776 -36.72 -25.89 -20.23
N ASP A 777 -35.69 -25.27 -20.81
CA ASP A 777 -34.38 -25.91 -21.01
C ASP A 777 -33.69 -26.27 -19.67
N LEU A 778 -33.65 -25.34 -18.72
CA LEU A 778 -33.07 -25.56 -17.38
C LEU A 778 -33.81 -26.66 -16.60
N ILE A 779 -35.15 -26.67 -16.65
CA ILE A 779 -35.98 -27.72 -16.02
C ILE A 779 -35.74 -29.09 -16.69
N ASN A 780 -35.72 -29.14 -18.03
CA ASN A 780 -35.56 -30.41 -18.76
C ASN A 780 -34.20 -31.06 -18.54
N ARG A 781 -33.17 -30.30 -18.16
CA ARG A 781 -31.83 -30.83 -17.82
C ARG A 781 -31.78 -31.62 -16.50
N ARG A 782 -32.91 -31.79 -15.78
CA ARG A 782 -33.08 -32.62 -14.57
C ARG A 782 -32.20 -32.31 -13.35
N ALA A 783 -31.24 -31.40 -13.49
CA ALA A 783 -30.40 -30.95 -12.39
C ALA A 783 -31.00 -29.75 -11.62
N ALA A 784 -31.79 -28.89 -12.28
CA ALA A 784 -32.34 -27.69 -11.67
C ALA A 784 -33.46 -28.00 -10.66
N ALA A 785 -33.26 -27.65 -9.39
CA ALA A 785 -34.29 -27.75 -8.35
C ALA A 785 -35.30 -26.60 -8.46
N LEU A 786 -36.59 -26.92 -8.33
CA LEU A 786 -37.62 -25.89 -8.21
C LEU A 786 -37.42 -25.10 -6.90
N PRO A 787 -37.34 -23.75 -6.93
CA PRO A 787 -37.09 -22.95 -5.72
C PRO A 787 -38.19 -23.14 -4.66
N PRO A 788 -37.90 -23.15 -3.34
CA PRO A 788 -38.93 -23.40 -2.33
C PRO A 788 -40.03 -22.31 -2.25
N ASN A 789 -39.80 -21.10 -2.77
CA ASN A 789 -40.66 -19.92 -2.56
C ASN A 789 -41.27 -19.32 -3.85
N PHE A 790 -41.43 -20.06 -4.95
CA PHE A 790 -41.97 -19.50 -6.21
C PHE A 790 -43.45 -19.07 -6.17
N SER A 791 -44.19 -19.40 -5.10
CA SER A 791 -45.61 -19.06 -4.91
C SER A 791 -45.92 -17.56 -4.85
N HIS A 792 -44.92 -16.72 -4.59
CA HIS A 792 -45.06 -15.26 -4.50
C HIS A 792 -44.68 -14.51 -5.79
N ILE A 793 -44.28 -15.22 -6.84
CA ILE A 793 -43.84 -14.63 -8.10
C ILE A 793 -45.04 -14.47 -9.05
N PRO A 794 -45.28 -13.28 -9.63
CA PRO A 794 -46.31 -13.10 -10.65
C PRO A 794 -45.83 -13.71 -11.98
N LEU A 795 -46.20 -14.97 -12.24
CA LEU A 795 -45.78 -15.73 -13.42
C LEU A 795 -46.77 -15.60 -14.58
N SER A 796 -46.28 -15.62 -15.83
CA SER A 796 -47.14 -15.69 -17.00
C SER A 796 -47.91 -17.02 -17.09
N HIS A 797 -49.01 -17.04 -17.84
CA HIS A 797 -49.81 -18.26 -18.04
C HIS A 797 -49.01 -19.41 -18.68
N ASN A 798 -48.00 -19.09 -19.49
CA ASN A 798 -47.14 -20.09 -20.12
C ASN A 798 -46.08 -20.62 -19.15
N MET A 799 -45.44 -19.74 -18.37
CA MET A 799 -44.51 -20.12 -17.31
C MET A 799 -45.20 -20.97 -16.23
N GLN A 800 -46.42 -20.60 -15.82
CA GLN A 800 -47.20 -21.37 -14.85
C GLN A 800 -47.55 -22.77 -15.36
N LYS A 801 -47.93 -22.92 -16.64
CA LYS A 801 -48.18 -24.23 -17.28
C LYS A 801 -46.93 -25.10 -17.30
N LEU A 802 -45.77 -24.50 -17.61
CA LEU A 802 -44.48 -25.19 -17.64
C LEU A 802 -44.11 -25.75 -16.25
N ILE A 803 -44.24 -24.93 -15.21
CA ILE A 803 -43.96 -25.33 -13.83
C ILE A 803 -44.95 -26.40 -13.35
N ASP A 804 -46.24 -26.26 -13.67
CA ASP A 804 -47.26 -27.26 -13.32
C ASP A 804 -47.07 -28.59 -14.05
N LYS A 805 -46.46 -28.59 -15.24
CA LYS A 805 -46.03 -29.78 -15.99
C LYS A 805 -44.79 -30.41 -15.36
N ALA A 806 -43.83 -29.59 -14.93
CA ALA A 806 -42.59 -30.03 -14.27
C ALA A 806 -42.82 -30.64 -12.88
N ALA A 807 -43.61 -29.98 -12.02
CA ALA A 807 -43.93 -30.49 -10.68
C ALA A 807 -44.67 -31.84 -10.71
N LYS A 808 -45.47 -32.08 -11.77
CA LYS A 808 -46.14 -33.37 -12.00
C LYS A 808 -45.19 -34.48 -12.45
N SER A 809 -44.07 -34.17 -13.10
CA SER A 809 -43.11 -35.17 -13.57
C SER A 809 -42.00 -35.48 -12.55
N THR A 810 -41.69 -34.56 -11.64
CA THR A 810 -40.68 -34.75 -10.58
C THR A 810 -41.23 -35.32 -9.26
N GLY A 811 -42.55 -35.40 -9.10
CA GLY A 811 -43.20 -35.97 -7.91
C GLY A 811 -43.20 -35.06 -6.68
N GLN A 812 -42.68 -33.84 -6.78
CA GLN A 812 -42.76 -32.82 -5.72
C GLN A 812 -44.18 -32.26 -5.65
N ARG A 813 -44.97 -32.72 -4.68
CA ARG A 813 -46.26 -32.10 -4.35
C ARG A 813 -46.03 -30.71 -3.78
N ARG A 814 -46.85 -29.74 -4.22
CA ARG A 814 -47.04 -28.47 -3.50
C ARG A 814 -47.54 -28.78 -2.09
N ASN A 815 -46.77 -28.38 -1.08
CA ASN A 815 -47.19 -28.18 0.31
C ASN A 815 -46.83 -26.75 0.67
#